data_AF-A0A2H0FQ98-F1
#
_entry.id   AF-A0A2H0FQ98-F1
#
_cell.length_a   1.000
_cell.length_b   1.000
_cell.length_c   1.000
_cell.angle_alpha   90.00
_cell.angle_beta   90.00
_cell.angle_gamma   90.00
#
_symmetry.space_group_name_H-M   'P 1'
#
loop_
_entity.id
_entity.type
_entity.pdbx_description
1 polymer ?
#
loop_
_entity_poly.entity_id
_entity_poly.type
_entity_poly.pdbx_seq_one_letter_code
_entity_poly.pdbx_strand_id
1 'polypeptide(L)'
;MIQNNSNLLINPSSMIQLEYTPPPLGLIFLAAMDNSTKIIDMALYPEFKIEQYIIENKPKVVGVPIYTVGRNESLKLLKIAKKHGAITVAGGPHVPLMYTMDWKPEEEYPYIDHFVIGDGEYAWEEITKNVDDRKGIIWKTNRKDLPDLNNLPLPAYEKTDHRKYPARTSCVKEWRGIDLTIEPRYSIVFGRGCLGKCSFCSTWWVNGPYRCHSIKWMEKHLMQLWDLGARHLTFQDDCLTADKQAFLELCKAMKKFNFVAYGTSRVDSVDDEIMEAAREAGFYEFSFGIEHGSQAMLNIMHKNSAIELSFKARESCKKAGIYFTALMMEGYPGETQKEIIENDTFLKKLNPDNIGSLGFTMILPGTSLYQKCKNANLIDDSFWLSESPYFNYAEGINNAIIKSEYLIEQQEFEEAKSILLNILKCDRNNVDALNDLGVIALLKNDIENAVKYLEKVLSVDRTNEIALENLQYLSENFKDKLLSLKIDNSDNHNLQESIPSIEFIKIDSFNDFVDYNNRMKNDYLARNKYEKSLLQDEQEFSVRGICISCKKEKDFLVDYLYSSETGEGRIPNWRERLVCPECQLNNRMRLSLHLIEELKHDLSNSKVYIAEQTTQTYRKLKNICKELVGSEYIGNSIPFGTTNNHGIRNEDFTNLTFANEEFDLVLSFDVFEHIYDYKATFAEAFRILKKGGSLLFTVPFDRNSEQNITRANLKKDGSIEHLLAPEYHGDPMKASEGCLCYFHFGWEMLNDLKEVGFSEAYSLFCYSKEYAYLGGDQVFFVATKSKADGKEEIESFQEKLNAQIKKAEEFIGLNQLHEAKEILETILLVEPNNIDSLIDLAIIEIMKNNFEDAKERLNIVLNVDPGNQIATENLIYLYEQIIANQKFKRNNKSSYDLNGSNFHNNKKTISVNLIILNEIDFIQNWLENTVPFADEIVIIDGGSTDGTIEKIVEFNSKKIKIYNWKQESSWYSEGWNESARRNLAIIQSTGDYILKKDVDEFFLEEDYMKMRELIEQDDDCIFCFPRLNFWGSMEYIRKNTEADPHWYPDYQGNLWNARIGLKYSNQSLHCVLELDEEKYTNTKLLNNIHIFHYHWSLGKKIKINDLRRGDLVATEDMNKLPKESDNKLVEKNIINWGKEGIIIAKYEGSHPKIIE
;
A
#
# COMPACT_ATOMS: atom_id res chain seq x y z
N MET A 1 -37.37 3.02 -63.79
CA MET A 1 -37.81 2.17 -62.68
C MET A 1 -36.88 0.96 -62.60
N ILE A 2 -35.72 1.13 -61.92
CA ILE A 2 -34.86 -0.01 -61.57
C ILE A 2 -35.37 -0.46 -60.21
N GLN A 3 -35.90 -1.68 -60.14
CA GLN A 3 -36.34 -2.30 -58.89
C GLN A 3 -35.11 -2.40 -57.96
N ASN A 4 -35.04 -1.53 -56.94
CA ASN A 4 -33.96 -1.49 -55.96
C ASN A 4 -34.06 -2.70 -55.01
N ASN A 5 -33.66 -3.87 -55.50
CA ASN A 5 -33.48 -5.08 -54.70
C ASN A 5 -32.17 -5.01 -53.89
N SER A 6 -31.96 -3.93 -53.11
CA SER A 6 -30.78 -3.78 -52.26
C SER A 6 -30.97 -4.49 -50.91
N ASN A 7 -29.90 -5.03 -50.35
CA ASN A 7 -29.87 -5.50 -48.97
C ASN A 7 -29.64 -4.32 -48.02
N LEU A 8 -30.09 -4.43 -46.78
CA LEU A 8 -30.07 -3.33 -45.82
C LEU A 8 -29.54 -3.81 -44.47
N LEU A 9 -28.54 -3.11 -43.94
CA LEU A 9 -28.09 -3.22 -42.56
C LEU A 9 -28.52 -1.97 -41.81
N ILE A 10 -29.07 -2.14 -40.62
CA ILE A 10 -29.54 -1.02 -39.79
C ILE A 10 -28.72 -1.01 -38.50
N ASN A 11 -28.07 0.11 -38.18
CA ASN A 11 -27.53 0.36 -36.84
C ASN A 11 -28.64 1.03 -36.01
N PRO A 12 -29.17 0.40 -34.95
CA PRO A 12 -30.24 0.96 -34.13
C PRO A 12 -29.85 2.27 -33.43
N SER A 13 -30.82 3.13 -33.08
CA SER A 13 -30.52 4.40 -32.39
C SER A 13 -30.04 4.21 -30.95
N SER A 14 -30.45 3.13 -30.30
CA SER A 14 -29.99 2.67 -28.98
C SER A 14 -28.50 2.31 -28.93
N MET A 15 -27.82 2.25 -30.08
CA MET A 15 -26.38 2.07 -30.18
C MET A 15 -25.60 3.37 -29.91
N ILE A 16 -26.29 4.49 -29.70
CA ILE A 16 -25.66 5.74 -29.32
C ILE A 16 -24.98 5.58 -27.95
N GLN A 17 -23.70 5.90 -27.89
CA GLN A 17 -22.95 5.98 -26.66
C GLN A 17 -22.66 7.46 -26.41
N LEU A 18 -23.06 7.96 -25.24
CA LEU A 18 -22.79 9.34 -24.83
C LEU A 18 -21.28 9.59 -24.95
N GLU A 19 -20.90 10.67 -25.63
CA GLU A 19 -19.51 11.11 -25.86
C GLU A 19 -18.60 10.22 -26.73
N TYR A 20 -19.04 9.02 -27.11
CA TYR A 20 -18.17 8.04 -27.81
C TYR A 20 -18.99 7.09 -28.71
N THR A 21 -19.72 7.60 -29.71
CA THR A 21 -20.35 6.70 -30.71
C THR A 21 -19.37 6.47 -31.86
N PRO A 22 -18.72 5.30 -31.97
CA PRO A 22 -17.89 4.97 -33.12
C PRO A 22 -18.74 4.53 -34.33
N PRO A 23 -18.22 4.67 -35.58
CA PRO A 23 -18.81 4.02 -36.74
C PRO A 23 -19.01 2.50 -36.53
N PRO A 24 -20.13 1.90 -37.01
CA PRO A 24 -20.51 0.52 -36.72
C PRO A 24 -19.66 -0.49 -37.53
N LEU A 25 -18.42 -0.70 -37.10
CA LEU A 25 -17.40 -1.46 -37.83
C LEU A 25 -17.87 -2.86 -38.25
N GLY A 26 -18.61 -3.57 -37.40
CA GLY A 26 -19.17 -4.88 -37.74
C GLY A 26 -20.09 -4.81 -38.98
N LEU A 27 -20.98 -3.82 -39.06
CA LEU A 27 -21.86 -3.63 -40.22
C LEU A 27 -21.08 -3.22 -41.47
N ILE A 28 -19.99 -2.47 -41.30
CA ILE A 28 -19.10 -2.07 -42.39
C ILE A 28 -18.38 -3.30 -42.99
N PHE A 29 -17.96 -4.26 -42.16
CA PHE A 29 -17.44 -5.55 -42.63
C PHE A 29 -18.51 -6.37 -43.37
N LEU A 30 -19.72 -6.50 -42.80
CA LEU A 30 -20.81 -7.22 -43.46
C LEU A 30 -21.15 -6.60 -44.82
N ALA A 31 -21.18 -5.28 -44.92
CA ALA A 31 -21.47 -4.60 -46.17
C ALA A 31 -20.36 -4.72 -47.23
N ALA A 32 -19.13 -5.08 -46.83
CA ALA A 32 -18.04 -5.40 -47.77
C ALA A 32 -18.19 -6.80 -48.40
N MET A 33 -18.94 -7.70 -47.75
CA MET A 33 -19.22 -9.04 -48.29
C MET A 33 -20.22 -9.02 -49.45
N ASP A 34 -21.07 -7.98 -49.52
CA ASP A 34 -22.01 -7.77 -50.62
C ASP A 34 -22.14 -6.29 -50.98
N ASN A 35 -21.66 -5.94 -52.17
CA ASN A 35 -21.70 -4.57 -52.69
C ASN A 35 -23.12 -3.99 -52.79
N SER A 36 -24.17 -4.83 -52.91
CA SER A 36 -25.56 -4.37 -52.97
C SER A 36 -26.14 -3.95 -51.60
N THR A 37 -25.43 -4.28 -50.51
CA THR A 37 -25.82 -3.94 -49.14
C THR A 37 -25.64 -2.45 -48.86
N LYS A 38 -26.68 -1.81 -48.31
CA LYS A 38 -26.64 -0.43 -47.79
C LYS A 38 -26.64 -0.44 -46.26
N ILE A 39 -26.04 0.57 -45.64
CA ILE A 39 -26.09 0.79 -44.20
C ILE A 39 -26.95 2.02 -43.92
N ILE A 40 -27.87 1.91 -42.98
CA ILE A 40 -28.56 3.06 -42.37
C ILE A 40 -28.17 3.12 -40.91
N ASP A 41 -27.49 4.19 -40.52
CA ASP A 41 -27.06 4.39 -39.14
C ASP A 41 -28.03 5.31 -38.38
N MET A 42 -28.93 4.71 -37.61
CA MET A 42 -29.88 5.45 -36.78
C MET A 42 -29.24 5.93 -35.46
N ALA A 43 -28.05 5.47 -35.08
CA ALA A 43 -27.33 6.05 -33.94
C ALA A 43 -26.81 7.45 -34.29
N LEU A 44 -26.39 7.66 -35.54
CA LEU A 44 -26.00 8.96 -36.06
C LEU A 44 -27.22 9.83 -36.45
N TYR A 45 -28.30 9.20 -36.91
CA TYR A 45 -29.54 9.86 -37.35
C TYR A 45 -30.78 9.27 -36.66
N PRO A 46 -30.99 9.53 -35.36
CA PRO A 46 -32.06 8.91 -34.58
C PRO A 46 -33.46 9.24 -35.09
N GLU A 47 -33.63 10.38 -35.76
CA GLU A 47 -34.89 10.81 -36.39
C GLU A 47 -35.19 10.14 -37.74
N PHE A 48 -34.31 9.26 -38.24
CA PHE A 48 -34.48 8.63 -39.54
C PHE A 48 -35.74 7.76 -39.59
N LYS A 49 -36.63 8.02 -40.57
CA LYS A 49 -37.91 7.33 -40.75
C LYS A 49 -37.73 5.96 -41.42
N ILE A 50 -37.17 5.01 -40.70
CA ILE A 50 -36.78 3.70 -41.22
C ILE A 50 -37.93 2.87 -41.80
N GLU A 51 -39.13 2.88 -41.18
CA GLU A 51 -40.29 2.14 -41.70
C GLU A 51 -40.71 2.65 -43.08
N GLN A 52 -40.74 3.98 -43.27
CA GLN A 52 -41.06 4.60 -44.55
C GLN A 52 -40.02 4.22 -45.61
N TYR A 53 -38.73 4.25 -45.25
CA TYR A 53 -37.66 3.84 -46.15
C TYR A 53 -37.79 2.39 -46.60
N ILE A 54 -38.13 1.47 -45.68
CA ILE A 54 -38.36 0.05 -45.98
C ILE A 54 -39.56 -0.11 -46.92
N ILE A 55 -40.66 0.62 -46.70
CA ILE A 55 -41.86 0.59 -47.55
C ILE A 55 -41.54 1.03 -48.98
N GLU A 56 -40.79 2.11 -49.12
CA GLU A 56 -40.46 2.71 -50.42
C GLU A 56 -39.43 1.90 -51.20
N ASN A 57 -38.38 1.42 -50.52
CA ASN A 57 -37.23 0.78 -51.16
C ASN A 57 -37.34 -0.75 -51.22
N LYS A 58 -38.20 -1.37 -50.40
CA LYS A 58 -38.46 -2.82 -50.36
C LYS A 58 -37.17 -3.66 -50.35
N PRO A 59 -36.30 -3.49 -49.32
CA PRO A 59 -35.07 -4.26 -49.24
C PRO A 59 -35.36 -5.77 -49.18
N LYS A 60 -34.52 -6.57 -49.84
CA LYS A 60 -34.67 -8.04 -49.87
C LYS A 60 -34.33 -8.67 -48.52
N VAL A 61 -33.15 -8.35 -48.01
CA VAL A 61 -32.64 -8.83 -46.72
C VAL A 61 -32.40 -7.62 -45.84
N VAL A 62 -32.84 -7.69 -44.59
CA VAL A 62 -32.62 -6.68 -43.55
C VAL A 62 -31.91 -7.32 -42.38
N GLY A 63 -30.69 -6.86 -42.10
CA GLY A 63 -29.89 -7.28 -40.95
C GLY A 63 -29.84 -6.20 -39.87
N VAL A 64 -30.00 -6.60 -38.61
CA VAL A 64 -29.92 -5.71 -37.46
C VAL A 64 -29.06 -6.38 -36.38
N PRO A 65 -27.97 -5.73 -35.89
CA PRO A 65 -27.20 -6.27 -34.79
C PRO A 65 -28.00 -6.12 -33.49
N ILE A 66 -27.92 -7.11 -32.62
CA ILE A 66 -28.58 -7.13 -31.33
C ILE A 66 -27.52 -7.08 -30.23
N TYR A 67 -27.60 -6.03 -29.42
CA TYR A 67 -26.89 -5.90 -28.16
C TYR A 67 -27.89 -6.11 -27.04
N THR A 68 -27.44 -6.66 -25.91
CA THR A 68 -28.33 -6.92 -24.76
C THR A 68 -29.01 -5.62 -24.33
N VAL A 69 -28.24 -4.55 -24.20
CA VAL A 69 -28.75 -3.19 -24.05
C VAL A 69 -29.23 -2.70 -25.42
N GLY A 70 -30.49 -2.23 -25.49
CA GLY A 70 -31.08 -1.74 -26.76
C GLY A 70 -31.76 -2.80 -27.64
N ARG A 71 -31.79 -4.08 -27.24
CA ARG A 71 -32.39 -5.15 -28.07
C ARG A 71 -33.84 -4.91 -28.50
N ASN A 72 -34.66 -4.25 -27.69
CA ASN A 72 -36.08 -4.06 -27.96
C ASN A 72 -36.30 -3.21 -29.22
N GLU A 73 -35.44 -2.23 -29.43
CA GLU A 73 -35.44 -1.46 -30.67
C GLU A 73 -35.02 -2.34 -31.86
N SER A 74 -33.95 -3.13 -31.69
CA SER A 74 -33.46 -4.04 -32.75
C SER A 74 -34.54 -5.04 -33.18
N LEU A 75 -35.23 -5.65 -32.22
CA LEU A 75 -36.35 -6.57 -32.44
C LEU A 75 -37.54 -5.86 -33.11
N LYS A 76 -37.86 -4.62 -32.70
CA LYS A 76 -38.90 -3.80 -33.34
C LYS A 76 -38.56 -3.52 -34.80
N LEU A 77 -37.31 -3.19 -35.12
CA LEU A 77 -36.85 -2.94 -36.49
C LEU A 77 -36.95 -4.20 -37.35
N LEU A 78 -36.53 -5.36 -36.83
CA LEU A 78 -36.69 -6.66 -37.51
C LEU A 78 -38.17 -6.99 -37.75
N LYS A 79 -39.05 -6.74 -36.76
CA LYS A 79 -40.50 -6.95 -36.91
C LYS A 79 -41.12 -6.05 -37.99
N ILE A 80 -40.69 -4.78 -38.06
CA ILE A 80 -41.10 -3.84 -39.12
C ILE A 80 -40.62 -4.34 -40.50
N ALA A 81 -39.36 -4.74 -40.60
CA ALA A 81 -38.80 -5.29 -41.83
C ALA A 81 -39.58 -6.53 -42.30
N LYS A 82 -39.88 -7.46 -41.39
CA LYS A 82 -40.65 -8.67 -41.69
C LYS A 82 -42.07 -8.35 -42.14
N LYS A 83 -42.75 -7.43 -41.47
CA LYS A 83 -44.10 -6.94 -41.83
C LYS A 83 -44.14 -6.41 -43.28
N HIS A 84 -43.03 -5.84 -43.75
CA HIS A 84 -42.91 -5.30 -45.11
C HIS A 84 -42.21 -6.24 -46.10
N GLY A 85 -42.10 -7.53 -45.77
CA GLY A 85 -41.73 -8.60 -46.71
C GLY A 85 -40.23 -8.83 -46.88
N ALA A 86 -39.38 -8.24 -46.03
CA ALA A 86 -37.95 -8.53 -46.04
C ALA A 86 -37.65 -9.87 -45.33
N ILE A 87 -36.59 -10.54 -45.78
CA ILE A 87 -35.91 -11.59 -45.03
C ILE A 87 -35.11 -10.92 -43.92
N THR A 88 -35.22 -11.44 -42.71
CA THR A 88 -34.70 -10.79 -41.51
C THR A 88 -33.53 -11.56 -40.92
N VAL A 89 -32.46 -10.84 -40.56
CA VAL A 89 -31.23 -11.41 -40.02
C VAL A 89 -30.89 -10.73 -38.69
N ALA A 90 -30.83 -11.51 -37.63
CA ALA A 90 -30.35 -11.08 -36.32
C ALA A 90 -28.91 -11.56 -36.10
N GLY A 91 -28.03 -10.65 -35.72
CA GLY A 91 -26.64 -10.97 -35.35
C GLY A 91 -26.18 -10.13 -34.17
N GLY A 92 -24.86 -9.99 -33.99
CA GLY A 92 -24.30 -9.21 -32.88
C GLY A 92 -24.17 -10.01 -31.58
N PRO A 93 -23.62 -9.39 -30.52
CA PRO A 93 -23.15 -10.10 -29.33
C PRO A 93 -24.27 -10.73 -28.50
N HIS A 94 -25.51 -10.26 -28.58
CA HIS A 94 -26.61 -10.83 -27.80
C HIS A 94 -26.98 -12.25 -28.28
N VAL A 95 -26.97 -12.49 -29.60
CA VAL A 95 -27.43 -13.76 -30.18
C VAL A 95 -26.60 -14.95 -29.67
N PRO A 96 -25.25 -14.94 -29.72
CA PRO A 96 -24.45 -15.99 -29.09
C PRO A 96 -24.76 -16.25 -27.63
N LEU A 97 -25.03 -15.20 -26.84
CA LEU A 97 -25.32 -15.34 -25.42
C LEU A 97 -26.64 -16.07 -25.18
N MET A 98 -27.68 -15.79 -25.96
CA MET A 98 -28.96 -16.51 -25.92
C MET A 98 -28.75 -18.02 -26.13
N TYR A 99 -28.01 -18.39 -27.18
CA TYR A 99 -27.75 -19.78 -27.51
C TYR A 99 -26.86 -20.52 -26.51
N THR A 100 -26.01 -19.82 -25.75
CA THR A 100 -25.24 -20.47 -24.67
C THR A 100 -26.10 -20.92 -23.50
N MET A 101 -27.37 -20.52 -23.45
CA MET A 101 -28.29 -20.76 -22.35
C MET A 101 -29.40 -21.73 -22.74
N ASP A 102 -29.21 -22.48 -23.84
CA ASP A 102 -30.20 -23.35 -24.46
C ASP A 102 -31.52 -22.65 -24.83
N TRP A 103 -31.48 -21.32 -24.90
CA TRP A 103 -32.62 -20.53 -25.35
C TRP A 103 -32.80 -20.67 -26.86
N LYS A 104 -34.05 -20.79 -27.28
CA LYS A 104 -34.46 -20.99 -28.68
C LYS A 104 -35.12 -19.73 -29.23
N PRO A 105 -34.34 -18.70 -29.57
CA PRO A 105 -34.91 -17.43 -30.03
C PRO A 105 -35.70 -17.56 -31.34
N GLU A 106 -35.46 -18.61 -32.12
CA GLU A 106 -36.26 -18.93 -33.29
C GLU A 106 -37.72 -19.29 -32.97
N GLU A 107 -38.01 -19.85 -31.79
CA GLU A 107 -39.37 -20.15 -31.35
C GLU A 107 -40.08 -18.88 -30.86
N GLU A 108 -39.37 -18.02 -30.12
CA GLU A 108 -39.94 -16.79 -29.53
C GLU A 108 -40.05 -15.62 -30.50
N TYR A 109 -39.14 -15.55 -31.47
CA TYR A 109 -39.10 -14.48 -32.46
C TYR A 109 -39.32 -15.04 -33.89
N PRO A 110 -40.52 -15.58 -34.20
CA PRO A 110 -40.82 -16.23 -35.48
C PRO A 110 -40.89 -15.26 -36.68
N TYR A 111 -40.63 -13.99 -36.44
CA TYR A 111 -40.46 -12.94 -37.43
C TYR A 111 -39.00 -12.70 -37.81
N ILE A 112 -38.05 -13.43 -37.21
CA ILE A 112 -36.63 -13.45 -37.55
C ILE A 112 -36.37 -14.73 -38.37
N ASP A 113 -35.84 -14.58 -39.58
CA ASP A 113 -35.59 -15.70 -40.49
C ASP A 113 -34.24 -16.37 -40.23
N HIS A 114 -33.21 -15.56 -39.95
CA HIS A 114 -31.85 -16.04 -39.69
C HIS A 114 -31.27 -15.48 -38.39
N PHE A 115 -30.62 -16.35 -37.62
CA PHE A 115 -29.82 -15.99 -36.46
C PHE A 115 -28.34 -16.29 -36.75
N VAL A 116 -27.46 -15.33 -36.45
CA VAL A 116 -26.02 -15.43 -36.70
C VAL A 116 -25.26 -15.46 -35.37
N ILE A 117 -24.53 -16.55 -35.14
CA ILE A 117 -23.75 -16.81 -33.92
C ILE A 117 -22.25 -16.72 -34.25
N GLY A 118 -21.59 -15.70 -33.70
CA GLY A 118 -20.16 -15.42 -33.90
C GLY A 118 -19.92 -14.45 -35.06
N ASP A 119 -18.80 -14.63 -35.76
CA ASP A 119 -18.48 -13.88 -36.98
C ASP A 119 -19.59 -14.03 -38.02
N GLY A 120 -20.07 -12.91 -38.56
CA GLY A 120 -21.27 -12.87 -39.40
C GLY A 120 -21.02 -12.66 -40.88
N GLU A 121 -19.79 -12.45 -41.29
CA GLU A 121 -19.40 -12.06 -42.65
C GLU A 121 -19.82 -13.09 -43.69
N TYR A 122 -19.40 -14.35 -43.51
CA TYR A 122 -19.74 -15.44 -44.44
C TYR A 122 -21.22 -15.80 -44.40
N ALA A 123 -21.85 -15.73 -43.21
CA ALA A 123 -23.30 -15.94 -43.10
C ALA A 123 -24.08 -14.88 -43.88
N TRP A 124 -23.70 -13.61 -43.75
CA TRP A 124 -24.32 -12.50 -44.50
C TRP A 124 -24.15 -12.69 -46.01
N GLU A 125 -22.95 -13.05 -46.47
CA GLU A 125 -22.69 -13.34 -47.88
C GLU A 125 -23.59 -14.47 -48.41
N GLU A 126 -23.73 -15.56 -47.67
CA GLU A 126 -24.52 -16.72 -48.08
C GLU A 126 -26.02 -16.41 -48.09
N ILE A 127 -26.53 -15.76 -47.05
CA ILE A 127 -27.94 -15.35 -46.95
C ILE A 127 -28.31 -14.39 -48.09
N THR A 128 -27.47 -13.40 -48.36
CA THR A 128 -27.76 -12.39 -49.40
C THR A 128 -27.67 -12.93 -50.82
N LYS A 129 -26.83 -13.95 -51.07
CA LYS A 129 -26.74 -14.63 -52.38
C LYS A 129 -27.89 -15.60 -52.63
N ASN A 130 -28.23 -16.41 -51.63
CA ASN A 130 -29.21 -17.49 -51.79
C ASN A 130 -30.65 -17.06 -51.51
N VAL A 131 -30.85 -16.00 -50.73
CA VAL A 131 -32.15 -15.40 -50.41
C VAL A 131 -33.13 -16.47 -49.89
N ASP A 132 -32.79 -17.03 -48.73
CA ASP A 132 -33.56 -18.09 -48.08
C ASP A 132 -34.59 -17.47 -47.12
N ASP A 133 -35.88 -17.75 -47.31
CA ASP A 133 -36.96 -17.21 -46.47
C ASP A 133 -37.44 -18.19 -45.39
N ARG A 134 -36.76 -19.34 -45.26
CA ARG A 134 -37.03 -20.30 -44.19
C ARG A 134 -36.74 -19.67 -42.83
N LYS A 135 -37.67 -19.88 -41.89
CA LYS A 135 -37.63 -19.30 -40.55
C LYS A 135 -36.69 -20.07 -39.62
N GLY A 136 -36.01 -19.33 -38.74
CA GLY A 136 -35.24 -19.90 -37.64
C GLY A 136 -33.94 -20.59 -38.07
N ILE A 137 -33.36 -20.24 -39.21
CA ILE A 137 -32.06 -20.81 -39.62
C ILE A 137 -30.96 -20.24 -38.73
N ILE A 138 -30.18 -21.14 -38.16
CA ILE A 138 -29.05 -20.79 -37.29
C ILE A 138 -27.75 -20.92 -38.08
N TRP A 139 -27.05 -19.81 -38.24
CA TRP A 139 -25.72 -19.73 -38.79
C TRP A 139 -24.72 -19.69 -37.65
N LYS A 140 -23.96 -20.77 -37.46
CA LYS A 140 -23.02 -20.87 -36.35
C LYS A 140 -21.59 -20.97 -36.85
N THR A 141 -20.77 -20.00 -36.48
CA THR A 141 -19.34 -20.05 -36.73
C THR A 141 -18.71 -21.15 -35.88
N ASN A 142 -18.00 -22.07 -36.54
CA ASN A 142 -17.37 -23.21 -35.86
C ASN A 142 -16.21 -22.73 -34.99
N ARG A 143 -16.31 -22.89 -33.67
CA ARG A 143 -15.26 -22.45 -32.74
C ARG A 143 -13.95 -23.25 -32.84
N LYS A 144 -13.99 -24.47 -33.38
CA LYS A 144 -12.78 -25.29 -33.61
C LYS A 144 -12.03 -24.90 -34.89
N ASP A 145 -12.71 -24.19 -35.78
CA ASP A 145 -12.20 -23.80 -37.10
C ASP A 145 -12.69 -22.39 -37.40
N LEU A 146 -12.17 -21.44 -36.61
CA LEU A 146 -12.54 -20.04 -36.72
C LEU A 146 -12.00 -19.48 -38.03
N PRO A 147 -12.76 -18.61 -38.73
CA PRO A 147 -12.30 -18.07 -39.99
C PRO A 147 -11.01 -17.27 -39.83
N ASP A 148 -10.08 -17.48 -40.76
CA ASP A 148 -8.89 -16.65 -40.87
C ASP A 148 -9.30 -15.22 -41.28
N LEU A 149 -9.02 -14.26 -40.40
CA LEU A 149 -9.36 -12.85 -40.59
C LEU A 149 -8.70 -12.27 -41.85
N ASN A 150 -7.61 -12.86 -42.34
CA ASN A 150 -6.94 -12.44 -43.57
C ASN A 150 -7.75 -12.67 -44.85
N ASN A 151 -8.76 -13.55 -44.80
CA ASN A 151 -9.63 -13.84 -45.93
C ASN A 151 -10.81 -12.88 -46.05
N LEU A 152 -10.99 -11.97 -45.08
CA LEU A 152 -12.03 -10.96 -45.12
C LEU A 152 -11.65 -9.82 -46.09
N PRO A 153 -12.64 -9.23 -46.80
CA PRO A 153 -12.41 -8.04 -47.61
C PRO A 153 -12.10 -6.83 -46.71
N LEU A 154 -11.52 -5.79 -47.31
CA LEU A 154 -11.36 -4.51 -46.63
C LEU A 154 -12.74 -3.92 -46.28
N PRO A 155 -12.91 -3.24 -45.13
CA PRO A 155 -14.21 -2.72 -44.72
C PRO A 155 -14.73 -1.64 -45.68
N ALA A 156 -16.04 -1.64 -45.92
CA ALA A 156 -16.74 -0.73 -46.84
C ALA A 156 -17.07 0.63 -46.20
N TYR A 157 -16.06 1.37 -45.73
CA TYR A 157 -16.25 2.65 -45.01
C TYR A 157 -17.04 3.69 -45.80
N GLU A 158 -16.99 3.64 -47.13
CA GLU A 158 -17.74 4.50 -48.05
C GLU A 158 -19.26 4.36 -47.93
N LYS A 159 -19.75 3.29 -47.27
CA LYS A 159 -21.17 3.06 -46.99
C LYS A 159 -21.66 3.75 -45.72
N THR A 160 -20.79 4.49 -45.04
CA THR A 160 -21.10 5.25 -43.81
C THR A 160 -20.52 6.67 -43.87
N ASP A 161 -21.12 7.61 -43.14
CA ASP A 161 -20.65 9.00 -43.07
C ASP A 161 -19.71 9.20 -41.87
N HIS A 162 -18.53 8.57 -41.97
CA HIS A 162 -17.52 8.52 -40.89
C HIS A 162 -17.05 9.90 -40.41
N ARG A 163 -17.21 10.97 -41.22
CA ARG A 163 -16.80 12.34 -40.85
C ARG A 163 -17.76 13.06 -39.92
N LYS A 164 -18.98 12.53 -39.76
CA LYS A 164 -20.02 13.15 -38.92
C LYS A 164 -20.05 12.63 -37.50
N TYR A 165 -19.30 11.58 -37.19
CA TYR A 165 -19.19 11.12 -35.81
C TYR A 165 -18.42 12.16 -35.00
N PRO A 166 -18.95 12.58 -33.84
CA PRO A 166 -18.33 13.61 -33.04
C PRO A 166 -16.98 13.14 -32.52
N ALA A 167 -16.07 14.10 -32.35
CA ALA A 167 -14.88 13.89 -31.56
C ALA A 167 -15.27 13.63 -30.08
N ARG A 168 -14.54 12.74 -29.40
CA ARG A 168 -14.76 12.44 -27.97
C ARG A 168 -14.21 13.58 -27.12
N THR A 169 -14.88 13.88 -26.01
CA THR A 169 -14.31 14.65 -24.91
C THR A 169 -13.14 13.85 -24.30
N SER A 170 -11.91 14.12 -24.76
CA SER A 170 -10.68 13.59 -24.15
C SER A 170 -9.98 14.72 -23.40
N CYS A 171 -9.28 14.39 -22.32
CA CYS A 171 -8.36 15.33 -21.67
C CYS A 171 -7.21 15.75 -22.60
N VAL A 172 -6.97 14.97 -23.66
CA VAL A 172 -6.00 15.26 -24.71
C VAL A 172 -6.67 16.06 -25.82
N LYS A 173 -6.29 17.33 -25.93
CA LYS A 173 -6.81 18.24 -26.97
C LYS A 173 -6.10 18.08 -28.31
N GLU A 174 -4.80 17.81 -28.29
CA GLU A 174 -3.98 17.71 -29.50
C GLU A 174 -2.94 16.60 -29.35
N TRP A 175 -2.69 15.87 -30.45
CA TRP A 175 -1.59 14.92 -30.56
C TRP A 175 -1.00 14.94 -31.96
N ARG A 176 0.34 14.99 -32.08
CA ARG A 176 1.05 15.02 -33.38
C ARG A 176 0.51 16.09 -34.36
N GLY A 177 0.12 17.27 -33.85
CA GLY A 177 -0.43 18.36 -34.66
C GLY A 177 -1.87 18.13 -35.14
N ILE A 178 -2.59 17.16 -34.56
CA ILE A 178 -3.98 16.84 -34.87
C ILE A 178 -4.84 17.21 -33.66
N ASP A 179 -5.81 18.10 -33.88
CA ASP A 179 -6.77 18.54 -32.87
C ASP A 179 -7.85 17.47 -32.66
N LEU A 180 -7.72 16.74 -31.55
CA LEU A 180 -8.60 15.63 -31.19
C LEU A 180 -10.01 16.09 -30.79
N THR A 181 -10.24 17.39 -30.61
CA THR A 181 -11.56 17.95 -30.24
C THR A 181 -12.48 18.17 -31.43
N ILE A 182 -11.92 18.13 -32.65
CA ILE A 182 -12.66 18.29 -33.90
C ILE A 182 -12.40 17.16 -34.91
N GLU A 183 -11.27 16.44 -34.80
CA GLU A 183 -10.92 15.39 -35.74
C GLU A 183 -11.83 14.15 -35.60
N PRO A 184 -12.52 13.72 -36.67
CA PRO A 184 -13.40 12.54 -36.64
C PRO A 184 -12.64 11.23 -36.40
N ARG A 185 -13.27 10.31 -35.66
CA ARG A 185 -12.71 9.00 -35.33
C ARG A 185 -13.11 7.93 -36.34
N TYR A 186 -12.15 7.09 -36.70
CA TYR A 186 -12.38 5.91 -37.54
C TYR A 186 -12.13 4.63 -36.73
N SER A 187 -13.14 3.77 -36.68
CA SER A 187 -13.02 2.46 -36.05
C SER A 187 -12.14 1.52 -36.88
N ILE A 188 -11.22 0.85 -36.21
CA ILE A 188 -10.38 -0.21 -36.76
C ILE A 188 -10.33 -1.38 -35.76
N VAL A 189 -10.05 -2.57 -36.25
CA VAL A 189 -9.85 -3.76 -35.42
C VAL A 189 -8.61 -4.49 -35.93
N PHE A 190 -7.69 -4.80 -35.02
CA PHE A 190 -6.49 -5.58 -35.36
C PHE A 190 -6.72 -7.08 -35.13
N GLY A 191 -7.38 -7.42 -34.02
CA GLY A 191 -7.74 -8.78 -33.66
C GLY A 191 -9.09 -8.89 -32.96
N ARG A 192 -9.60 -10.12 -32.96
CA ARG A 192 -10.88 -10.50 -32.33
C ARG A 192 -10.62 -11.50 -31.22
N GLY A 193 -11.32 -11.35 -30.10
CA GLY A 193 -11.21 -12.23 -28.95
C GLY A 193 -10.21 -11.71 -27.91
N CYS A 194 -10.01 -12.48 -26.84
CA CYS A 194 -9.15 -12.09 -25.73
C CYS A 194 -8.48 -13.33 -25.12
N LEU A 195 -7.37 -13.13 -24.40
CA LEU A 195 -6.67 -14.16 -23.64
C LEU A 195 -7.43 -14.57 -22.36
N GLY A 196 -8.26 -13.68 -21.83
CA GLY A 196 -8.96 -13.85 -20.55
C GLY A 196 -10.21 -14.73 -20.63
N LYS A 197 -10.61 -15.29 -19.48
CA LYS A 197 -11.88 -16.02 -19.27
C LYS A 197 -12.65 -15.47 -18.06
N CYS A 198 -12.68 -14.14 -17.94
CA CYS A 198 -13.29 -13.43 -16.82
C CYS A 198 -14.78 -13.82 -16.69
N SER A 199 -15.26 -14.03 -15.47
CA SER A 199 -16.60 -14.59 -15.20
C SER A 199 -17.76 -13.70 -15.65
N PHE A 200 -17.54 -12.39 -15.76
CA PHE A 200 -18.53 -11.39 -16.18
C PHE A 200 -18.52 -11.08 -17.69
N CYS A 201 -17.50 -11.54 -18.41
CA CYS A 201 -17.23 -11.07 -19.77
C CYS A 201 -17.92 -11.94 -20.83
N SER A 202 -18.50 -11.31 -21.85
CA SER A 202 -19.13 -11.98 -23.01
C SER A 202 -18.15 -12.28 -24.15
N THR A 203 -16.99 -11.62 -24.20
CA THR A 203 -16.02 -11.68 -25.32
C THR A 203 -15.65 -13.10 -25.72
N TRP A 204 -15.36 -13.99 -24.76
CA TRP A 204 -14.98 -15.37 -25.08
C TRP A 204 -16.11 -16.15 -25.77
N TRP A 205 -17.37 -15.83 -25.44
CA TRP A 205 -18.54 -16.44 -26.04
C TRP A 205 -18.87 -15.88 -27.43
N VAL A 206 -18.61 -14.60 -27.64
CA VAL A 206 -18.88 -13.92 -28.91
C VAL A 206 -17.75 -14.18 -29.92
N ASN A 207 -16.50 -13.91 -29.54
CA ASN A 207 -15.35 -13.88 -30.44
C ASN A 207 -14.47 -15.14 -30.36
N GLY A 208 -14.51 -15.89 -29.25
CA GLY A 208 -13.65 -17.06 -29.03
C GLY A 208 -12.20 -16.70 -28.65
N PRO A 209 -11.23 -17.61 -28.84
CA PRO A 209 -9.80 -17.33 -28.62
C PRO A 209 -9.30 -16.21 -29.54
N TYR A 210 -8.29 -15.47 -29.05
CA TYR A 210 -7.68 -14.36 -29.77
C TYR A 210 -7.11 -14.80 -31.12
N ARG A 211 -7.40 -14.02 -32.16
CA ARG A 211 -6.81 -14.09 -33.51
C ARG A 211 -6.70 -12.68 -34.10
N CYS A 212 -5.66 -12.41 -34.88
CA CYS A 212 -5.42 -11.10 -35.49
C CYS A 212 -5.22 -11.18 -37.01
N HIS A 213 -5.44 -10.04 -37.67
CA HIS A 213 -5.09 -9.86 -39.07
C HIS A 213 -3.56 -9.87 -39.23
N SER A 214 -3.09 -10.41 -40.36
CA SER A 214 -1.68 -10.29 -40.74
C SER A 214 -1.32 -8.84 -41.01
N ILE A 215 -0.06 -8.49 -40.78
CA ILE A 215 0.45 -7.14 -41.02
C ILE A 215 0.27 -6.70 -42.46
N LYS A 216 0.43 -7.62 -43.42
CA LYS A 216 0.18 -7.34 -44.85
C LYS A 216 -1.27 -6.94 -45.12
N TRP A 217 -2.22 -7.54 -44.41
CA TRP A 217 -3.63 -7.16 -44.52
C TRP A 217 -3.85 -5.80 -43.84
N MET A 218 -3.30 -5.59 -42.64
CA MET A 218 -3.40 -4.32 -41.91
C MET A 218 -2.80 -3.14 -42.66
N GLU A 219 -1.67 -3.32 -43.35
CA GLU A 219 -1.07 -2.26 -44.18
C GLU A 219 -2.01 -1.76 -45.27
N LYS A 220 -2.77 -2.67 -45.91
CA LYS A 220 -3.78 -2.28 -46.91
C LYS A 220 -4.93 -1.52 -46.28
N HIS A 221 -5.37 -1.95 -45.09
CA HIS A 221 -6.46 -1.32 -44.36
C HIS A 221 -6.07 0.07 -43.85
N LEU A 222 -4.88 0.22 -43.28
CA LEU A 222 -4.29 1.51 -42.89
C LEU A 222 -4.17 2.46 -44.09
N MET A 223 -3.72 1.96 -45.25
CA MET A 223 -3.65 2.76 -46.48
C MET A 223 -5.02 3.22 -46.95
N GLN A 224 -6.04 2.34 -46.94
CA GLN A 224 -7.42 2.71 -47.27
C GLN A 224 -7.94 3.83 -46.36
N LEU A 225 -7.74 3.70 -45.05
CA LEU A 225 -8.15 4.72 -44.07
C LEU A 225 -7.43 6.04 -44.30
N TRP A 226 -6.12 5.99 -44.56
CA TRP A 226 -5.33 7.18 -44.87
C TRP A 226 -5.86 7.92 -46.11
N ASP A 227 -6.18 7.17 -47.17
CA ASP A 227 -6.70 7.70 -48.44
C ASP A 227 -8.10 8.30 -48.30
N LEU A 228 -8.91 7.79 -47.36
CA LEU A 228 -10.21 8.38 -46.99
C LEU A 228 -10.08 9.69 -46.18
N GLY A 229 -8.87 10.00 -45.73
CA GLY A 229 -8.54 11.17 -44.93
C GLY A 229 -8.61 10.92 -43.42
N ALA A 230 -8.60 9.67 -42.96
CA ALA A 230 -8.56 9.37 -41.53
C ALA A 230 -7.24 9.86 -40.91
N ARG A 231 -7.33 10.51 -39.75
CA ARG A 231 -6.15 10.83 -38.92
C ARG A 231 -6.27 10.23 -37.52
N HIS A 232 -7.49 10.12 -37.00
CA HIS A 232 -7.76 9.58 -35.68
C HIS A 232 -8.36 8.17 -35.76
N LEU A 233 -7.62 7.19 -35.24
CA LEU A 233 -8.01 5.78 -35.23
C LEU A 233 -8.43 5.33 -33.82
N THR A 234 -9.51 4.56 -33.76
CA THR A 234 -10.00 3.92 -32.53
C THR A 234 -9.97 2.42 -32.71
N PHE A 235 -9.08 1.73 -31.99
CA PHE A 235 -9.01 0.28 -32.01
C PHE A 235 -10.13 -0.32 -31.14
N GLN A 236 -10.96 -1.16 -31.75
CA GLN A 236 -12.12 -1.82 -31.12
C GLN A 236 -11.77 -3.21 -30.55
N ASP A 237 -10.48 -3.51 -30.42
CA ASP A 237 -9.96 -4.77 -29.89
C ASP A 237 -10.31 -4.95 -28.41
N ASP A 238 -10.73 -6.17 -28.03
CA ASP A 238 -10.93 -6.55 -26.62
C ASP A 238 -9.62 -6.54 -25.82
N CYS A 239 -8.51 -6.90 -26.48
CA CYS A 239 -7.15 -6.79 -25.95
C CYS A 239 -6.17 -6.60 -27.12
N LEU A 240 -5.85 -5.35 -27.44
CA LEU A 240 -5.04 -4.99 -28.60
C LEU A 240 -3.62 -5.58 -28.56
N THR A 241 -3.06 -5.71 -27.36
CA THR A 241 -1.67 -6.15 -27.11
C THR A 241 -1.56 -7.64 -26.76
N ALA A 242 -2.62 -8.43 -27.01
CA ALA A 242 -2.64 -9.86 -26.69
C ALA A 242 -1.52 -10.67 -27.36
N ASP A 243 -1.13 -10.31 -28.57
CA ASP A 243 0.08 -10.83 -29.23
C ASP A 243 1.11 -9.70 -29.35
N LYS A 244 2.10 -9.72 -28.45
CA LYS A 244 3.17 -8.71 -28.38
C LYS A 244 3.88 -8.54 -29.72
N GLN A 245 4.30 -9.64 -30.36
CA GLN A 245 5.11 -9.54 -31.58
C GLN A 245 4.28 -8.99 -32.75
N ALA A 246 3.03 -9.45 -32.88
CA ALA A 246 2.14 -8.96 -33.92
C ALA A 246 1.82 -7.47 -33.72
N PHE A 247 1.60 -7.04 -32.47
CA PHE A 247 1.37 -5.63 -32.15
C PHE A 247 2.58 -4.73 -32.47
N LEU A 248 3.80 -5.16 -32.15
CA LEU A 248 5.02 -4.42 -32.51
C LEU A 248 5.17 -4.23 -34.03
N GLU A 249 4.83 -5.25 -34.82
CA GLU A 249 4.83 -5.14 -36.28
C GLU A 249 3.71 -4.22 -36.80
N LEU A 250 2.54 -4.20 -36.15
CA LEU A 250 1.48 -3.22 -36.44
C LEU A 250 1.97 -1.79 -36.18
N CYS A 251 2.62 -1.55 -35.03
CA CYS A 251 3.21 -0.25 -34.72
C CYS A 251 4.20 0.20 -35.80
N LYS A 252 5.07 -0.70 -36.28
CA LYS A 252 6.00 -0.42 -37.39
C LYS A 252 5.26 -0.04 -38.68
N ALA A 253 4.18 -0.75 -39.01
CA ALA A 253 3.36 -0.43 -40.19
C ALA A 253 2.68 0.94 -40.08
N MET A 254 2.15 1.27 -38.89
CA MET A 254 1.47 2.54 -38.62
C MET A 254 2.38 3.76 -38.75
N LYS A 255 3.68 3.64 -38.43
CA LYS A 255 4.67 4.74 -38.55
C LYS A 255 4.78 5.35 -39.94
N LYS A 256 4.33 4.65 -40.99
CA LYS A 256 4.28 5.15 -42.36
C LYS A 256 3.26 6.28 -42.56
N PHE A 257 2.36 6.47 -41.59
CA PHE A 257 1.25 7.40 -41.63
C PHE A 257 1.26 8.30 -40.38
N ASN A 258 0.74 9.52 -40.49
CA ASN A 258 0.55 10.39 -39.33
C ASN A 258 -0.80 10.13 -38.67
N PHE A 259 -0.97 8.93 -38.10
CA PHE A 259 -2.14 8.59 -37.31
C PHE A 259 -1.95 8.99 -35.84
N VAL A 260 -3.09 9.27 -35.20
CA VAL A 260 -3.26 9.33 -33.74
C VAL A 260 -4.21 8.22 -33.34
N ALA A 261 -3.87 7.47 -32.31
CA ALA A 261 -4.59 6.25 -31.98
C ALA A 261 -4.90 6.09 -30.50
N TYR A 262 -6.02 5.43 -30.22
CA TYR A 262 -6.43 4.97 -28.91
C TYR A 262 -6.68 3.46 -28.95
N GLY A 263 -6.33 2.74 -27.89
CA GLY A 263 -6.55 1.31 -27.75
C GLY A 263 -6.98 0.88 -26.36
N THR A 264 -7.52 -0.33 -26.27
CA THR A 264 -7.85 -1.00 -25.00
C THR A 264 -7.01 -2.26 -24.84
N SER A 265 -6.52 -2.54 -23.64
CA SER A 265 -5.71 -3.73 -23.34
C SER A 265 -5.83 -4.19 -21.90
N ARG A 266 -5.21 -5.33 -21.58
CA ARG A 266 -5.03 -5.78 -20.20
C ARG A 266 -3.71 -5.25 -19.65
N VAL A 267 -3.64 -5.09 -18.33
CA VAL A 267 -2.41 -4.64 -17.65
C VAL A 267 -1.28 -5.67 -17.69
N ASP A 268 -1.62 -6.95 -17.88
CA ASP A 268 -0.68 -8.07 -17.93
C ASP A 268 -0.15 -8.39 -19.33
N SER A 269 -0.57 -7.62 -20.35
CA SER A 269 -0.11 -7.79 -21.75
C SER A 269 0.77 -6.64 -22.25
N VAL A 270 1.28 -5.80 -21.37
CA VAL A 270 2.05 -4.59 -21.72
C VAL A 270 3.35 -4.45 -20.93
N ASP A 271 4.35 -3.81 -21.54
CA ASP A 271 5.64 -3.45 -20.96
C ASP A 271 6.20 -2.18 -21.62
N ASP A 272 7.39 -1.74 -21.18
CA ASP A 272 8.08 -0.55 -21.70
C ASP A 272 8.24 -0.61 -23.24
N GLU A 273 8.65 -1.76 -23.80
CA GLU A 273 8.87 -1.94 -25.25
C GLU A 273 7.57 -1.76 -26.05
N ILE A 274 6.47 -2.36 -25.59
CA ILE A 274 5.15 -2.19 -26.23
C ILE A 274 4.71 -0.73 -26.21
N MET A 275 4.88 -0.04 -25.07
CA MET A 275 4.42 1.34 -24.91
C MET A 275 5.28 2.33 -25.69
N GLU A 276 6.59 2.13 -25.75
CA GLU A 276 7.48 2.91 -26.61
C GLU A 276 7.11 2.76 -28.09
N ALA A 277 6.92 1.51 -28.55
CA ALA A 277 6.50 1.26 -29.94
C ALA A 277 5.13 1.88 -30.26
N ALA A 278 4.19 1.83 -29.30
CA ALA A 278 2.88 2.45 -29.43
C ALA A 278 2.99 3.98 -29.53
N ARG A 279 3.83 4.61 -28.69
CA ARG A 279 4.06 6.07 -28.72
C ARG A 279 4.54 6.52 -30.09
N GLU A 280 5.55 5.83 -30.63
CA GLU A 280 6.13 6.14 -31.94
C GLU A 280 5.13 5.89 -33.09
N ALA A 281 4.25 4.90 -32.94
CA ALA A 281 3.17 4.63 -33.88
C ALA A 281 2.03 5.67 -33.83
N GLY A 282 2.01 6.52 -32.80
CA GLY A 282 1.03 7.60 -32.65
C GLY A 282 -0.08 7.32 -31.65
N PHE A 283 0.02 6.26 -30.84
CA PHE A 283 -0.91 6.07 -29.73
C PHE A 283 -0.72 7.18 -28.70
N TYR A 284 -1.84 7.75 -28.25
CA TYR A 284 -1.85 8.81 -27.24
C TYR A 284 -2.40 8.31 -25.91
N GLU A 285 -3.29 7.31 -25.92
CA GLU A 285 -3.96 6.81 -24.72
C GLU A 285 -4.24 5.30 -24.85
N PHE A 286 -4.11 4.60 -23.72
CA PHE A 286 -4.61 3.23 -23.54
C PHE A 286 -5.57 3.17 -22.36
N SER A 287 -6.71 2.50 -22.56
CA SER A 287 -7.56 2.06 -21.47
C SER A 287 -7.23 0.65 -21.04
N PHE A 288 -7.19 0.45 -19.73
CA PHE A 288 -6.86 -0.83 -19.12
C PHE A 288 -8.03 -1.36 -18.30
N GLY A 289 -8.48 -2.57 -18.65
CA GLY A 289 -9.43 -3.33 -17.82
C GLY A 289 -8.77 -3.82 -16.55
N ILE A 290 -8.80 -3.02 -15.48
CA ILE A 290 -8.29 -3.38 -14.14
C ILE A 290 -9.40 -4.05 -13.33
N GLU A 291 -10.62 -3.54 -13.47
CA GLU A 291 -11.85 -3.96 -12.80
C GLU A 291 -11.88 -3.72 -11.29
N HIS A 292 -10.85 -4.09 -10.52
CA HIS A 292 -10.86 -3.94 -9.06
C HIS A 292 -9.45 -3.86 -8.45
N GLY A 293 -9.29 -3.04 -7.40
CA GLY A 293 -8.06 -2.87 -6.61
C GLY A 293 -7.82 -3.92 -5.51
N SER A 294 -8.51 -5.05 -5.52
CA SER A 294 -8.41 -6.11 -4.49
C SER A 294 -8.12 -7.46 -5.14
N GLN A 295 -7.03 -8.11 -4.71
CA GLN A 295 -6.59 -9.35 -5.35
C GLN A 295 -7.61 -10.47 -5.15
N ALA A 296 -8.29 -10.47 -4.00
CA ALA A 296 -9.39 -11.38 -3.72
C ALA A 296 -10.53 -11.22 -4.73
N MET A 297 -10.94 -9.98 -5.03
CA MET A 297 -11.99 -9.71 -6.01
C MET A 297 -11.58 -10.07 -7.43
N LEU A 298 -10.34 -9.75 -7.84
CA LEU A 298 -9.82 -10.16 -9.15
C LEU A 298 -9.80 -11.69 -9.32
N ASN A 299 -9.52 -12.44 -8.25
CA ASN A 299 -9.58 -13.90 -8.25
C ASN A 299 -11.02 -14.39 -8.36
N ILE A 300 -11.99 -13.79 -7.63
CA ILE A 300 -13.42 -14.11 -7.73
C ILE A 300 -13.97 -13.86 -9.14
N MET A 301 -13.52 -12.79 -9.79
CA MET A 301 -13.87 -12.43 -11.16
C MET A 301 -13.18 -13.32 -12.22
N HIS A 302 -12.29 -14.22 -11.81
CA HIS A 302 -11.40 -15.00 -12.68
C HIS A 302 -10.58 -14.11 -13.64
N LYS A 303 -10.26 -12.87 -13.23
CA LYS A 303 -9.41 -11.97 -14.01
C LYS A 303 -7.97 -12.48 -14.03
N ASN A 304 -7.54 -13.08 -12.92
CA ASN A 304 -6.25 -13.75 -12.70
C ASN A 304 -5.03 -12.89 -13.07
N SER A 305 -5.13 -11.57 -12.95
CA SER A 305 -4.01 -10.64 -13.04
C SER A 305 -3.55 -10.24 -11.65
N ALA A 306 -2.24 -10.09 -11.47
CA ALA A 306 -1.66 -9.54 -10.25
C ALA A 306 -1.84 -8.01 -10.24
N ILE A 307 -2.26 -7.44 -9.10
CA ILE A 307 -2.53 -5.99 -8.95
C ILE A 307 -1.30 -5.14 -9.30
N GLU A 308 -0.12 -5.63 -8.97
CA GLU A 308 1.17 -4.96 -9.18
C GLU A 308 1.43 -4.67 -10.66
N LEU A 309 0.85 -5.46 -11.57
CA LEU A 309 0.97 -5.26 -13.02
C LEU A 309 0.28 -3.97 -13.47
N SER A 310 -0.77 -3.52 -12.77
CA SER A 310 -1.42 -2.23 -13.05
C SER A 310 -0.45 -1.06 -12.85
N PHE A 311 0.35 -1.10 -11.78
CA PHE A 311 1.38 -0.09 -11.52
C PHE A 311 2.51 -0.14 -12.56
N LYS A 312 2.95 -1.35 -12.95
CA LYS A 312 3.96 -1.50 -14.01
C LYS A 312 3.47 -0.97 -15.36
N ALA A 313 2.22 -1.27 -15.72
CA ALA A 313 1.60 -0.75 -16.93
C ALA A 313 1.50 0.78 -16.89
N ARG A 314 1.09 1.36 -15.75
CA ARG A 314 1.04 2.81 -15.53
C ARG A 314 2.40 3.48 -15.71
N GLU A 315 3.45 2.91 -15.13
CA GLU A 315 4.82 3.41 -15.28
C GLU A 315 5.33 3.27 -16.72
N SER A 316 5.03 2.16 -17.39
CA SER A 316 5.39 1.97 -18.81
C SER A 316 4.72 3.04 -19.70
N CYS A 317 3.43 3.31 -19.48
CA CYS A 317 2.72 4.39 -20.16
C CYS A 317 3.33 5.76 -19.86
N LYS A 318 3.65 6.05 -18.59
CA LYS A 318 4.26 7.31 -18.16
C LYS A 318 5.60 7.57 -18.85
N LYS A 319 6.49 6.57 -18.88
CA LYS A 319 7.80 6.65 -19.55
C LYS A 319 7.65 6.93 -21.04
N ALA A 320 6.71 6.26 -21.71
CA ALA A 320 6.42 6.49 -23.12
C ALA A 320 5.66 7.80 -23.38
N GLY A 321 5.14 8.47 -22.34
CA GLY A 321 4.29 9.65 -22.46
C GLY A 321 2.91 9.32 -23.05
N ILE A 322 2.37 8.13 -22.79
CA ILE A 322 1.03 7.70 -23.16
C ILE A 322 0.10 7.88 -21.95
N TYR A 323 -1.12 8.38 -22.19
CA TYR A 323 -2.14 8.52 -21.15
C TYR A 323 -2.69 7.15 -20.74
N PHE A 324 -2.76 6.92 -19.43
CA PHE A 324 -3.25 5.70 -18.82
C PHE A 324 -4.68 5.92 -18.29
N THR A 325 -5.64 5.19 -18.83
CA THR A 325 -7.04 5.22 -18.39
C THR A 325 -7.40 3.92 -17.64
N ALA A 326 -7.84 4.02 -16.39
CA ALA A 326 -8.28 2.88 -15.59
C ALA A 326 -9.77 2.59 -15.83
N LEU A 327 -10.11 1.35 -16.20
CA LEU A 327 -11.50 0.86 -16.23
C LEU A 327 -11.76 0.04 -14.96
N MET A 328 -12.77 0.46 -14.20
CA MET A 328 -13.10 -0.08 -12.88
C MET A 328 -14.54 -0.56 -12.82
N MET A 329 -14.79 -1.52 -11.94
CA MET A 329 -16.10 -2.09 -11.64
C MET A 329 -16.36 -1.99 -10.15
N GLU A 330 -17.63 -1.77 -9.79
CA GLU A 330 -18.11 -1.84 -8.41
C GLU A 330 -19.43 -2.64 -8.36
N GLY A 331 -19.81 -3.08 -7.16
CA GLY A 331 -21.03 -3.83 -6.91
C GLY A 331 -20.97 -5.27 -7.43
N TYR A 332 -19.79 -5.88 -7.47
CA TYR A 332 -19.64 -7.28 -7.87
C TYR A 332 -20.04 -8.23 -6.71
N PRO A 333 -20.70 -9.39 -6.97
CA PRO A 333 -21.03 -10.33 -5.90
C PRO A 333 -19.84 -10.76 -5.04
N GLY A 334 -19.96 -10.57 -3.72
CA GLY A 334 -18.91 -10.86 -2.73
C GLY A 334 -18.03 -9.67 -2.37
N GLU A 335 -18.24 -8.51 -3.00
CA GLU A 335 -17.58 -7.25 -2.63
C GLU A 335 -18.19 -6.70 -1.33
N THR A 336 -17.36 -6.37 -0.35
CA THR A 336 -17.80 -5.73 0.91
C THR A 336 -17.30 -4.29 0.99
N GLN A 337 -17.73 -3.55 2.02
CA GLN A 337 -17.22 -2.20 2.27
C GLN A 337 -15.69 -2.15 2.38
N LYS A 338 -15.06 -3.22 2.86
CA LYS A 338 -13.60 -3.36 2.88
C LYS A 338 -13.01 -3.31 1.47
N GLU A 339 -13.52 -4.13 0.55
CA GLU A 339 -13.03 -4.18 -0.83
C GLU A 339 -13.31 -2.87 -1.58
N ILE A 340 -14.43 -2.19 -1.32
CA ILE A 340 -14.71 -0.85 -1.87
C ILE A 340 -13.64 0.16 -1.43
N ILE A 341 -13.26 0.15 -0.14
CA ILE A 341 -12.18 1.01 0.39
C ILE A 341 -10.82 0.63 -0.21
N GLU A 342 -10.53 -0.67 -0.39
CA GLU A 342 -9.34 -1.14 -1.11
C GLU A 342 -9.31 -0.61 -2.55
N ASN A 343 -10.47 -0.55 -3.22
CA ASN A 343 -10.60 -0.04 -4.59
C ASN A 343 -10.27 1.46 -4.68
N ASP A 344 -10.82 2.28 -3.78
CA ASP A 344 -10.53 3.73 -3.70
C ASP A 344 -9.06 4.00 -3.35
N THR A 345 -8.52 3.27 -2.36
CA THR A 345 -7.11 3.38 -1.96
C THR A 345 -6.18 2.99 -3.11
N PHE A 346 -6.51 1.91 -3.83
CA PHE A 346 -5.77 1.48 -5.00
C PHE A 346 -5.78 2.53 -6.12
N LEU A 347 -6.93 3.12 -6.44
CA LEU A 347 -7.02 4.16 -7.48
C LEU A 347 -6.20 5.41 -7.14
N LYS A 348 -6.23 5.85 -5.87
CA LYS A 348 -5.41 6.96 -5.37
C LYS A 348 -3.92 6.67 -5.52
N LYS A 349 -3.49 5.45 -5.18
CA LYS A 349 -2.10 5.00 -5.33
C LYS A 349 -1.70 4.87 -6.81
N LEU A 350 -2.57 4.31 -7.65
CA LEU A 350 -2.31 4.11 -9.08
C LEU A 350 -2.22 5.45 -9.84
N ASN A 351 -2.97 6.45 -9.39
CA ASN A 351 -3.05 7.80 -9.97
C ASN A 351 -3.16 7.76 -11.52
N PRO A 352 -4.23 7.13 -12.07
CA PRO A 352 -4.43 7.05 -13.50
C PRO A 352 -4.72 8.44 -14.07
N ASP A 353 -4.37 8.67 -15.33
CA ASP A 353 -4.61 9.97 -15.97
C ASP A 353 -6.11 10.20 -16.22
N ASN A 354 -6.89 9.12 -16.43
CA ASN A 354 -8.34 9.15 -16.43
C ASN A 354 -8.95 7.87 -15.80
N ILE A 355 -10.23 7.95 -15.43
CA ILE A 355 -11.04 6.79 -15.02
C ILE A 355 -12.18 6.65 -16.04
N GLY A 356 -12.15 5.57 -16.83
CA GLY A 356 -12.98 5.41 -18.04
C GLY A 356 -14.39 4.89 -17.78
N SER A 357 -14.66 4.33 -16.60
CA SER A 357 -16.01 4.07 -16.06
C SER A 357 -15.90 3.58 -14.62
N LEU A 358 -16.69 4.14 -13.70
CA LEU A 358 -17.15 3.44 -12.49
C LEU A 358 -18.46 2.74 -12.87
N GLY A 359 -18.35 1.56 -13.45
CA GLY A 359 -19.52 0.79 -13.88
C GLY A 359 -20.02 -0.08 -12.75
N PHE A 360 -21.30 0.02 -12.39
CA PHE A 360 -21.94 -1.03 -11.60
C PHE A 360 -21.90 -2.36 -12.38
N THR A 361 -21.67 -3.46 -11.67
CA THR A 361 -21.54 -4.78 -12.27
C THR A 361 -22.84 -5.19 -12.99
N MET A 362 -22.80 -5.14 -14.32
CA MET A 362 -23.88 -5.63 -15.18
C MET A 362 -23.79 -7.15 -15.35
N ILE A 363 -24.92 -7.83 -15.15
CA ILE A 363 -25.00 -9.27 -15.34
C ILE A 363 -25.40 -9.57 -16.79
N LEU A 364 -24.45 -10.00 -17.61
CA LEU A 364 -24.71 -10.33 -19.01
C LEU A 364 -25.16 -11.77 -19.21
N PRO A 365 -26.15 -12.04 -20.08
CA PRO A 365 -26.58 -13.40 -20.41
C PRO A 365 -25.43 -14.31 -20.80
N GLY A 366 -25.50 -15.59 -20.42
CA GLY A 366 -24.57 -16.64 -20.87
C GLY A 366 -23.21 -16.61 -20.18
N THR A 367 -22.96 -15.62 -19.32
CA THR A 367 -21.72 -15.50 -18.56
C THR A 367 -21.72 -16.41 -17.33
N SER A 368 -20.52 -16.69 -16.79
CA SER A 368 -20.41 -17.46 -15.55
C SER A 368 -21.07 -16.73 -14.37
N LEU A 369 -21.01 -15.40 -14.35
CA LEU A 369 -21.68 -14.57 -13.37
C LEU A 369 -23.21 -14.72 -13.47
N TYR A 370 -23.77 -14.68 -14.68
CA TYR A 370 -25.21 -14.90 -14.88
C TYR A 370 -25.67 -16.25 -14.33
N GLN A 371 -24.95 -17.33 -14.65
CA GLN A 371 -25.33 -18.66 -14.17
C GLN A 371 -25.26 -18.76 -12.64
N LYS A 372 -24.30 -18.10 -12.00
CA LYS A 372 -24.22 -18.01 -10.53
C LYS A 372 -25.44 -17.30 -9.96
N CYS A 373 -25.80 -16.13 -10.48
CA CYS A 373 -26.96 -15.36 -10.01
C CYS A 373 -28.29 -16.08 -10.26
N LYS A 374 -28.45 -16.76 -11.40
CA LYS A 374 -29.64 -17.57 -11.71
C LYS A 374 -29.76 -18.80 -10.80
N ASN A 375 -28.67 -19.54 -10.57
CA ASN A 375 -28.66 -20.68 -9.65
C ASN A 375 -28.97 -20.27 -8.20
N ALA A 376 -28.67 -19.02 -7.88
CA ALA A 376 -29.00 -18.38 -6.62
C ALA A 376 -30.32 -17.61 -6.67
N ASN A 377 -31.21 -17.86 -7.65
CA ASN A 377 -32.53 -17.25 -7.82
C ASN A 377 -32.61 -15.72 -7.59
N LEU A 378 -31.49 -15.00 -7.79
CA LEU A 378 -31.46 -13.54 -7.75
C LEU A 378 -32.06 -12.92 -9.00
N ILE A 379 -32.01 -13.70 -10.07
CA ILE A 379 -32.51 -13.38 -11.39
C ILE A 379 -33.16 -14.61 -11.99
N ASP A 380 -34.12 -14.38 -12.86
CA ASP A 380 -34.68 -15.39 -13.75
C ASP A 380 -34.51 -14.95 -15.21
N ASP A 381 -34.94 -15.78 -16.14
CA ASP A 381 -34.86 -15.41 -17.55
C ASP A 381 -35.93 -14.37 -17.94
N SER A 382 -36.72 -13.79 -17.03
CA SER A 382 -37.77 -12.83 -17.39
C SER A 382 -37.26 -11.39 -17.41
N PHE A 383 -36.38 -10.99 -16.46
CA PHE A 383 -35.93 -9.60 -16.35
C PHE A 383 -35.17 -9.18 -17.62
N TRP A 384 -34.26 -10.04 -18.10
CA TRP A 384 -33.50 -9.78 -19.31
C TRP A 384 -34.31 -10.05 -20.57
N LEU A 385 -35.61 -10.38 -20.52
CA LEU A 385 -36.52 -10.49 -21.66
C LEU A 385 -37.52 -9.32 -21.66
N SER A 386 -37.55 -8.56 -20.56
CA SER A 386 -38.43 -7.41 -20.36
C SER A 386 -38.09 -6.21 -21.27
N GLU A 387 -38.90 -5.15 -21.19
CA GLU A 387 -38.62 -3.93 -21.93
C GLU A 387 -37.38 -3.15 -21.43
N SER A 388 -36.88 -3.49 -20.24
CA SER A 388 -35.73 -2.85 -19.60
C SER A 388 -34.70 -3.90 -19.12
N PRO A 389 -33.78 -4.37 -19.98
CA PRO A 389 -32.80 -5.39 -19.62
C PRO A 389 -31.60 -4.83 -18.86
N TYR A 390 -31.84 -3.88 -17.96
CA TYR A 390 -30.84 -3.39 -17.03
C TYR A 390 -31.03 -4.13 -15.73
N PHE A 391 -29.96 -4.75 -15.27
CA PHE A 391 -29.94 -5.36 -13.97
C PHE A 391 -28.54 -5.26 -13.42
N ASN A 392 -28.36 -4.23 -12.61
CA ASN A 392 -27.19 -4.15 -11.76
C ASN A 392 -27.38 -5.18 -10.65
N TYR A 393 -26.33 -5.90 -10.31
CA TYR A 393 -26.40 -6.91 -9.24
C TYR A 393 -27.03 -6.36 -7.95
N ALA A 394 -26.69 -5.12 -7.57
CA ALA A 394 -27.29 -4.41 -6.43
C ALA A 394 -28.81 -4.19 -6.56
N GLU A 395 -29.29 -3.82 -7.75
CA GLU A 395 -30.73 -3.64 -8.01
C GLU A 395 -31.49 -4.97 -7.88
N GLY A 396 -30.84 -6.08 -8.21
CA GLY A 396 -31.41 -7.40 -8.05
C GLY A 396 -31.54 -7.92 -6.65
N ILE A 397 -30.50 -7.70 -5.85
CA ILE A 397 -30.58 -7.94 -4.42
C ILE A 397 -31.70 -7.08 -3.85
N ASN A 398 -31.70 -5.77 -4.13
CA ASN A 398 -32.72 -4.87 -3.60
C ASN A 398 -34.15 -5.28 -3.99
N ASN A 399 -34.39 -5.64 -5.26
CA ASN A 399 -35.70 -6.12 -5.69
C ASN A 399 -36.07 -7.47 -5.05
N ALA A 400 -35.11 -8.36 -4.84
CA ALA A 400 -35.34 -9.63 -4.14
C ALA A 400 -35.64 -9.42 -2.65
N ILE A 401 -34.96 -8.48 -2.00
CA ILE A 401 -35.23 -8.02 -0.62
C ILE A 401 -36.63 -7.40 -0.53
N ILE A 402 -36.97 -6.44 -1.38
CA ILE A 402 -38.30 -5.80 -1.41
C ILE A 402 -39.40 -6.85 -1.65
N LYS A 403 -39.16 -7.82 -2.54
CA LYS A 403 -40.10 -8.92 -2.77
C LYS A 403 -40.21 -9.82 -1.53
N SER A 404 -39.12 -10.14 -0.86
CA SER A 404 -39.18 -10.93 0.38
C SER A 404 -39.88 -10.17 1.50
N GLU A 405 -39.62 -8.88 1.69
CA GLU A 405 -40.32 -8.02 2.65
C GLU A 405 -41.83 -8.01 2.37
N TYR A 406 -42.24 -7.82 1.11
CA TYR A 406 -43.65 -7.90 0.72
C TYR A 406 -44.27 -9.28 1.02
N LEU A 407 -43.57 -10.38 0.73
CA LEU A 407 -44.04 -11.73 1.05
C LEU A 407 -44.09 -11.98 2.57
N ILE A 408 -43.16 -11.41 3.35
CA ILE A 408 -43.19 -11.43 4.82
C ILE A 408 -44.46 -10.72 5.31
N GLU A 409 -44.80 -9.56 4.75
CA GLU A 409 -46.03 -8.83 5.06
C GLU A 409 -47.30 -9.63 4.69
N GLN A 410 -47.29 -10.35 3.58
CA GLN A 410 -48.37 -11.25 3.18
C GLN A 410 -48.39 -12.59 3.95
N GLN A 411 -47.45 -12.81 4.89
CA GLN A 411 -47.26 -14.05 5.66
C GLN A 411 -46.88 -15.28 4.81
N GLU A 412 -46.32 -15.07 3.62
CA GLU A 412 -45.81 -16.10 2.72
C GLU A 412 -44.33 -16.44 3.03
N PHE A 413 -44.08 -16.89 4.26
CA PHE A 413 -42.74 -16.99 4.84
C PHE A 413 -41.79 -17.99 4.14
N GLU A 414 -42.30 -19.10 3.62
CA GLU A 414 -41.44 -20.10 2.96
C GLU A 414 -40.89 -19.58 1.63
N GLU A 415 -41.69 -18.81 0.89
CA GLU A 415 -41.26 -18.19 -0.36
C GLU A 415 -40.27 -17.05 -0.09
N ALA A 416 -40.55 -16.19 0.90
CA ALA A 416 -39.62 -15.16 1.35
C ALA A 416 -38.28 -15.75 1.83
N LYS A 417 -38.31 -16.78 2.70
CA LYS A 417 -37.11 -17.47 3.20
C LYS A 417 -36.30 -18.10 2.08
N SER A 418 -36.96 -18.67 1.07
CA SER A 418 -36.28 -19.23 -0.11
C SER A 418 -35.53 -18.13 -0.87
N ILE A 419 -36.16 -16.98 -1.14
CA ILE A 419 -35.54 -15.84 -1.82
C ILE A 419 -34.31 -15.35 -1.05
N LEU A 420 -34.44 -15.17 0.27
CA LEU A 420 -33.36 -14.67 1.11
C LEU A 420 -32.17 -15.63 1.23
N LEU A 421 -32.42 -16.94 1.40
CA LEU A 421 -31.36 -17.95 1.40
C LEU A 421 -30.64 -18.06 0.06
N ASN A 422 -31.35 -17.74 -1.02
CA ASN A 422 -30.82 -17.71 -2.37
C ASN A 422 -29.90 -16.48 -2.56
N ILE A 423 -30.25 -15.31 -2.02
CA ILE A 423 -29.33 -14.15 -1.92
C ILE A 423 -28.04 -14.56 -1.21
N LEU A 424 -28.14 -15.26 -0.07
CA LEU A 424 -26.98 -15.70 0.71
C LEU A 424 -26.06 -16.72 0.03
N LYS A 425 -26.53 -17.40 -1.02
CA LYS A 425 -25.65 -18.26 -1.85
C LYS A 425 -24.71 -17.44 -2.73
N CYS A 426 -25.14 -16.24 -3.13
CA CYS A 426 -24.36 -15.31 -3.94
C CYS A 426 -23.53 -14.34 -3.09
N ASP A 427 -24.13 -13.80 -2.03
CA ASP A 427 -23.49 -12.91 -1.07
C ASP A 427 -23.81 -13.40 0.36
N ARG A 428 -22.87 -14.14 0.93
CA ARG A 428 -23.03 -14.81 2.24
C ARG A 428 -23.16 -13.85 3.42
N ASN A 429 -22.76 -12.59 3.24
CA ASN A 429 -22.74 -11.58 4.31
C ASN A 429 -23.78 -10.48 4.06
N ASN A 430 -24.75 -10.71 3.17
CA ASN A 430 -25.80 -9.73 2.90
C ASN A 430 -26.62 -9.42 4.15
N VAL A 431 -26.48 -8.19 4.67
CA VAL A 431 -27.05 -7.75 5.95
C VAL A 431 -28.57 -7.77 5.92
N ASP A 432 -29.18 -7.23 4.86
CA ASP A 432 -30.63 -7.17 4.70
C ASP A 432 -31.24 -8.57 4.63
N ALA A 433 -30.62 -9.47 3.86
CA ALA A 433 -31.12 -10.83 3.74
C ALA A 433 -31.06 -11.61 5.07
N LEU A 434 -29.99 -11.40 5.86
CA LEU A 434 -29.83 -12.01 7.18
C LEU A 434 -30.81 -11.41 8.19
N ASN A 435 -31.04 -10.08 8.16
CA ASN A 435 -32.03 -9.42 9.01
C ASN A 435 -33.44 -9.95 8.75
N ASP A 436 -33.87 -10.01 7.48
CA ASP A 436 -35.18 -10.52 7.09
C ASP A 436 -35.36 -12.00 7.41
N LEU A 437 -34.31 -12.83 7.28
CA LEU A 437 -34.33 -14.22 7.75
C LEU A 437 -34.49 -14.31 9.26
N GLY A 438 -33.85 -13.40 10.00
CA GLY A 438 -34.05 -13.21 11.43
C GLY A 438 -35.52 -12.89 11.75
N VAL A 439 -36.09 -11.91 11.06
CA VAL A 439 -37.50 -11.48 11.21
C VAL A 439 -38.47 -12.61 10.86
N ILE A 440 -38.26 -13.35 9.76
CA ILE A 440 -39.08 -14.53 9.41
C ILE A 440 -39.02 -15.58 10.52
N ALA A 441 -37.82 -15.87 11.02
CA ALA A 441 -37.63 -16.84 12.09
C ALA A 441 -38.36 -16.39 13.37
N LEU A 442 -38.35 -15.09 13.69
CA LEU A 442 -39.15 -14.51 14.78
C LEU A 442 -40.66 -14.69 14.57
N LEU A 443 -41.17 -14.31 13.40
CA LEU A 443 -42.59 -14.40 13.06
C LEU A 443 -43.10 -15.85 13.08
N LYS A 444 -42.23 -16.82 12.75
CA LYS A 444 -42.52 -18.26 12.85
C LYS A 444 -42.24 -18.86 14.24
N ASN A 445 -41.83 -18.05 15.21
CA ASN A 445 -41.46 -18.47 16.57
C ASN A 445 -40.31 -19.52 16.60
N ASP A 446 -39.44 -19.48 15.59
CA ASP A 446 -38.19 -20.23 15.43
C ASP A 446 -37.04 -19.41 16.02
N ILE A 447 -37.02 -19.36 17.35
CA ILE A 447 -36.17 -18.47 18.13
C ILE A 447 -34.67 -18.76 17.94
N GLU A 448 -34.31 -20.01 17.71
CA GLU A 448 -32.91 -20.44 17.53
C GLU A 448 -32.32 -19.86 16.23
N ASN A 449 -33.04 -20.02 15.11
CA ASN A 449 -32.59 -19.48 13.84
C ASN A 449 -32.65 -17.95 13.82
N ALA A 450 -33.62 -17.33 14.52
CA ALA A 450 -33.70 -15.88 14.66
C ALA A 450 -32.44 -15.31 15.32
N VAL A 451 -32.02 -15.86 16.47
CA VAL A 451 -30.78 -15.44 17.14
C VAL A 451 -29.58 -15.64 16.21
N LYS A 452 -29.47 -16.81 15.59
CA LYS A 452 -28.34 -17.14 14.69
C LYS A 452 -28.19 -16.15 13.54
N TYR A 453 -29.28 -15.77 12.87
CA TYR A 453 -29.20 -14.82 11.75
C TYR A 453 -28.87 -13.41 12.23
N LEU A 454 -29.47 -12.95 13.34
CA LEU A 454 -29.23 -11.60 13.87
C LEU A 454 -27.82 -11.44 14.47
N GLU A 455 -27.28 -12.46 15.14
CA GLU A 455 -25.87 -12.47 15.57
C GLU A 455 -24.92 -12.47 14.37
N LYS A 456 -25.30 -13.15 13.29
CA LYS A 456 -24.53 -13.12 12.04
C LYS A 456 -24.54 -11.71 11.43
N VAL A 457 -25.65 -10.98 11.48
CA VAL A 457 -25.70 -9.55 11.09
C VAL A 457 -24.72 -8.73 11.93
N LEU A 458 -24.76 -8.87 13.26
CA LEU A 458 -23.87 -8.11 14.15
C LEU A 458 -22.38 -8.48 14.01
N SER A 459 -22.08 -9.67 13.47
CA SER A 459 -20.69 -10.03 13.11
C SER A 459 -20.17 -9.28 11.88
N VAL A 460 -21.08 -8.80 11.01
CA VAL A 460 -20.77 -8.07 9.77
C VAL A 460 -20.90 -6.55 10.00
N ASP A 461 -21.99 -6.11 10.63
CA ASP A 461 -22.28 -4.73 11.02
C ASP A 461 -22.71 -4.69 12.49
N ARG A 462 -21.75 -4.36 13.38
CA ARG A 462 -21.96 -4.28 14.83
C ARG A 462 -22.93 -3.16 15.24
N THR A 463 -23.20 -2.21 14.35
CA THR A 463 -24.04 -1.03 14.61
C THR A 463 -25.45 -1.19 14.06
N ASN A 464 -25.80 -2.36 13.51
CA ASN A 464 -27.09 -2.58 12.88
C ASN A 464 -28.25 -2.49 13.88
N GLU A 465 -28.98 -1.37 13.85
CA GLU A 465 -30.05 -1.06 14.81
C GLU A 465 -31.18 -2.10 14.75
N ILE A 466 -31.56 -2.57 13.56
CA ILE A 466 -32.61 -3.57 13.36
C ILE A 466 -32.26 -4.89 14.04
N ALA A 467 -31.01 -5.36 13.91
CA ALA A 467 -30.57 -6.59 14.56
C ALA A 467 -30.51 -6.47 16.09
N LEU A 468 -30.05 -5.32 16.59
CA LEU A 468 -30.00 -5.03 18.02
C LEU A 468 -31.40 -4.97 18.64
N GLU A 469 -32.33 -4.26 18.01
CA GLU A 469 -33.72 -4.14 18.46
C GLU A 469 -34.44 -5.49 18.48
N ASN A 470 -34.27 -6.31 17.43
CA ASN A 470 -34.89 -7.63 17.36
C ASN A 470 -34.30 -8.63 18.37
N LEU A 471 -32.98 -8.59 18.64
CA LEU A 471 -32.36 -9.37 19.72
C LEU A 471 -32.82 -8.90 21.10
N GLN A 472 -33.02 -7.60 21.31
CA GLN A 472 -33.61 -7.08 22.53
C GLN A 472 -35.05 -7.59 22.71
N TYR A 473 -35.89 -7.49 21.68
CA TYR A 473 -37.26 -8.01 21.69
C TYR A 473 -37.33 -9.50 22.04
N LEU A 474 -36.42 -10.32 21.48
CA LEU A 474 -36.26 -11.73 21.80
C LEU A 474 -35.94 -11.96 23.28
N SER A 475 -35.00 -11.19 23.82
CA SER A 475 -34.55 -11.31 25.21
C SER A 475 -35.66 -10.95 26.22
N GLU A 476 -36.55 -10.03 25.85
CA GLU A 476 -37.66 -9.56 26.69
C GLU A 476 -38.87 -10.50 26.62
N ASN A 477 -39.21 -11.03 25.44
CA ASN A 477 -40.49 -11.73 25.21
C ASN A 477 -40.37 -13.26 25.13
N PHE A 478 -39.19 -13.80 24.83
CA PHE A 478 -38.97 -15.25 24.67
C PHE A 478 -37.91 -15.80 25.64
N LYS A 479 -37.70 -15.10 26.76
CA LYS A 479 -36.70 -15.42 27.79
C LYS A 479 -36.72 -16.89 28.21
N ASP A 480 -37.90 -17.46 28.45
CA ASP A 480 -38.06 -18.86 28.88
C ASP A 480 -37.76 -19.88 27.76
N LYS A 481 -38.03 -19.52 26.50
CA LYS A 481 -37.76 -20.37 25.32
C LYS A 481 -36.29 -20.30 24.88
N LEU A 482 -35.65 -19.14 25.05
CA LEU A 482 -34.21 -18.95 24.94
C LEU A 482 -33.45 -19.70 26.05
N LEU A 483 -34.02 -19.74 27.25
CA LEU A 483 -33.56 -20.59 28.34
C LEU A 483 -33.75 -22.08 28.02
N SER A 484 -34.83 -22.48 27.35
CA SER A 484 -35.08 -23.89 26.97
C SER A 484 -34.29 -24.37 25.74
N LEU A 485 -33.96 -23.51 24.79
CA LEU A 485 -33.03 -23.82 23.69
C LEU A 485 -31.60 -24.08 24.20
N LYS A 486 -31.26 -23.53 25.37
CA LYS A 486 -30.05 -23.91 26.13
C LYS A 486 -30.20 -25.24 26.89
N ILE A 487 -31.41 -25.81 26.99
CA ILE A 487 -31.73 -27.01 27.80
C ILE A 487 -31.90 -28.27 26.94
N ASP A 488 -32.24 -28.18 25.64
CA ASP A 488 -32.65 -29.34 24.82
C ASP A 488 -31.53 -29.90 23.89
N ASN A 489 -30.33 -30.09 24.44
CA ASN A 489 -29.33 -31.00 23.88
C ASN A 489 -29.02 -32.08 24.92
N SER A 490 -29.91 -33.07 25.03
CA SER A 490 -29.56 -34.33 25.67
C SER A 490 -30.18 -35.51 24.90
N ASP A 491 -29.35 -36.19 24.10
CA ASP A 491 -29.50 -37.63 23.89
C ASP A 491 -28.20 -38.31 24.31
N ASN A 492 -28.34 -39.27 25.21
CA ASN A 492 -27.29 -39.88 26.02
C ASN A 492 -26.13 -40.46 25.22
N HIS A 493 -24.97 -39.78 25.27
CA HIS A 493 -23.67 -40.42 25.22
C HIS A 493 -22.74 -39.79 26.28
N ASN A 494 -22.45 -40.56 27.33
CA ASN A 494 -21.41 -40.35 28.35
C ASN A 494 -21.45 -39.05 29.19
N LEU A 495 -21.52 -39.22 30.52
CA LEU A 495 -21.47 -38.20 31.56
C LEU A 495 -20.10 -37.49 31.67
N GLN A 496 -19.62 -36.88 30.58
CA GLN A 496 -18.32 -36.20 30.51
C GLN A 496 -18.34 -34.83 29.78
N GLU A 497 -19.49 -34.34 29.30
CA GLU A 497 -19.57 -33.16 28.39
C GLU A 497 -20.29 -31.88 28.92
N SER A 498 -20.61 -31.74 30.22
CA SER A 498 -21.37 -30.58 30.72
C SER A 498 -20.55 -29.53 31.49
N ILE A 499 -19.38 -29.15 30.98
CA ILE A 499 -18.54 -28.09 31.58
C ILE A 499 -18.58 -26.88 30.63
N PRO A 500 -19.11 -25.70 31.04
CA PRO A 500 -19.19 -24.52 30.18
C PRO A 500 -17.83 -24.12 29.62
N SER A 501 -17.71 -23.91 28.31
CA SER A 501 -16.44 -23.44 27.73
C SER A 501 -16.05 -22.08 28.33
N ILE A 502 -14.79 -21.93 28.71
CA ILE A 502 -14.27 -20.67 29.23
C ILE A 502 -13.47 -19.94 28.15
N GLU A 503 -13.64 -18.62 28.07
CA GLU A 503 -12.88 -17.79 27.14
C GLU A 503 -11.60 -17.28 27.81
N PHE A 504 -10.48 -17.47 27.13
CA PHE A 504 -9.20 -16.85 27.45
C PHE A 504 -8.85 -15.84 26.36
N ILE A 505 -8.64 -14.60 26.76
CA ILE A 505 -8.35 -13.50 25.83
C ILE A 505 -6.84 -13.33 25.77
N LYS A 506 -6.27 -13.64 24.62
CA LYS A 506 -4.83 -13.51 24.35
C LYS A 506 -4.46 -12.06 24.06
N ILE A 507 -3.45 -11.56 24.78
CA ILE A 507 -2.90 -10.21 24.63
C ILE A 507 -1.38 -10.28 24.60
N ASP A 508 -0.80 -9.76 23.52
CA ASP A 508 0.60 -9.99 23.14
C ASP A 508 1.51 -8.77 23.41
N SER A 509 0.93 -7.60 23.68
CA SER A 509 1.64 -6.34 23.89
C SER A 509 0.83 -5.32 24.72
N PHE A 510 1.50 -4.25 25.18
CA PHE A 510 0.83 -3.14 25.88
C PHE A 510 -0.23 -2.47 25.02
N ASN A 511 0.02 -2.28 23.72
CA ASN A 511 -0.94 -1.66 22.80
C ASN A 511 -2.17 -2.54 22.60
N ASP A 512 -2.00 -3.86 22.47
CA ASP A 512 -3.14 -4.79 22.42
C ASP A 512 -3.98 -4.71 23.70
N PHE A 513 -3.33 -4.51 24.86
CA PHE A 513 -4.02 -4.28 26.13
C PHE A 513 -4.77 -2.95 26.16
N VAL A 514 -4.21 -1.87 25.62
CA VAL A 514 -4.90 -0.57 25.54
C VAL A 514 -6.17 -0.68 24.69
N ASP A 515 -6.08 -1.33 23.53
CA ASP A 515 -7.23 -1.58 22.65
C ASP A 515 -8.27 -2.50 23.30
N TYR A 516 -7.82 -3.56 23.96
CA TYR A 516 -8.69 -4.42 24.76
C TYR A 516 -9.39 -3.64 25.87
N ASN A 517 -8.66 -2.88 26.67
CA ASN A 517 -9.18 -2.10 27.79
C ASN A 517 -10.21 -1.05 27.34
N ASN A 518 -9.99 -0.42 26.18
CA ASN A 518 -10.94 0.51 25.57
C ASN A 518 -12.26 -0.18 25.17
N ARG A 519 -12.19 -1.38 24.57
CA ARG A 519 -13.38 -2.19 24.22
C ARG A 519 -14.12 -2.68 25.46
N MET A 520 -13.39 -3.06 26.50
CA MET A 520 -13.93 -3.67 27.72
C MET A 520 -14.49 -2.67 28.73
N LYS A 521 -14.42 -1.36 28.46
CA LYS A 521 -14.81 -0.30 29.40
C LYS A 521 -16.21 -0.48 29.98
N ASN A 522 -17.20 -0.84 29.15
CA ASN A 522 -18.57 -1.08 29.59
C ASN A 522 -18.73 -2.41 30.34
N ASP A 523 -18.01 -3.44 29.93
CA ASP A 523 -18.00 -4.73 30.59
C ASP A 523 -17.37 -4.66 31.98
N TYR A 524 -16.32 -3.88 32.17
CA TYR A 524 -15.73 -3.65 33.49
C TYR A 524 -16.71 -3.00 34.45
N LEU A 525 -17.53 -2.05 33.98
CA LEU A 525 -18.60 -1.47 34.80
C LEU A 525 -19.63 -2.53 35.21
N ALA A 526 -20.02 -3.43 34.29
CA ALA A 526 -20.95 -4.51 34.57
C ALA A 526 -20.37 -5.57 35.54
N ARG A 527 -19.08 -5.92 35.38
CA ARG A 527 -18.35 -6.84 36.27
C ARG A 527 -18.22 -6.26 37.68
N ASN A 528 -17.79 -5.00 37.81
CA ASN A 528 -17.69 -4.30 39.08
C ASN A 528 -19.06 -4.21 39.79
N LYS A 529 -20.14 -3.94 39.05
CA LYS A 529 -21.50 -3.93 39.60
C LYS A 529 -21.91 -5.31 40.14
N TYR A 530 -21.56 -6.38 39.42
CA TYR A 530 -21.82 -7.75 39.85
C TYR A 530 -21.02 -8.12 41.10
N GLU A 531 -19.70 -7.90 41.10
CA GLU A 531 -18.86 -8.19 42.27
C GLU A 531 -19.32 -7.42 43.53
N LYS A 532 -19.70 -6.15 43.37
CA LYS A 532 -20.28 -5.34 44.46
C LYS A 532 -21.59 -5.93 44.99
N SER A 533 -22.42 -6.52 44.12
CA SER A 533 -23.67 -7.15 44.54
C SER A 533 -23.48 -8.42 45.38
N LEU A 534 -22.27 -8.98 45.40
CA LEU A 534 -21.93 -10.17 46.19
C LEU A 534 -21.42 -9.85 47.60
N LEU A 535 -21.11 -8.58 47.89
CA LEU A 535 -20.55 -8.17 49.19
C LEU A 535 -21.59 -8.34 50.30
N GLN A 536 -21.16 -8.87 51.44
CA GLN A 536 -22.00 -9.05 52.64
C GLN A 536 -21.30 -8.50 53.89
N ASP A 537 -22.08 -8.01 54.86
CA ASP A 537 -21.56 -7.45 56.13
C ASP A 537 -20.97 -8.51 57.07
N GLU A 538 -21.15 -9.80 56.77
CA GLU A 538 -20.67 -10.93 57.58
C GLU A 538 -19.14 -11.11 57.49
N GLN A 539 -18.53 -11.69 58.53
CA GLN A 539 -17.07 -11.89 58.58
C GLN A 539 -16.57 -12.90 57.54
N GLU A 540 -17.43 -13.87 57.18
CA GLU A 540 -17.24 -14.87 56.13
C GLU A 540 -18.56 -15.09 55.40
N PHE A 541 -18.54 -15.29 54.07
CA PHE A 541 -19.71 -15.58 53.25
C PHE A 541 -19.35 -16.55 52.10
N SER A 542 -20.33 -16.93 51.28
CA SER A 542 -20.10 -17.84 50.15
C SER A 542 -20.57 -17.31 48.81
N VAL A 543 -19.85 -17.66 47.75
CA VAL A 543 -20.17 -17.34 46.35
C VAL A 543 -20.27 -18.63 45.56
N ARG A 544 -21.38 -18.83 44.85
CA ARG A 544 -21.61 -20.06 44.08
C ARG A 544 -20.88 -20.03 42.74
N GLY A 545 -20.28 -21.15 42.35
CA GLY A 545 -19.71 -21.36 41.01
C GLY A 545 -19.16 -22.78 40.80
N ILE A 546 -18.60 -23.04 39.63
CA ILE A 546 -18.07 -24.36 39.24
C ILE A 546 -16.59 -24.46 39.60
N CYS A 547 -16.20 -25.50 40.35
CA CYS A 547 -14.80 -25.78 40.64
C CYS A 547 -14.25 -26.78 39.62
N ILE A 548 -13.35 -26.33 38.73
CA ILE A 548 -12.73 -27.19 37.69
C ILE A 548 -12.00 -28.40 38.30
N SER A 549 -11.30 -28.21 39.42
CA SER A 549 -10.54 -29.28 40.10
C SER A 549 -11.43 -30.35 40.74
N CYS A 550 -12.67 -30.00 41.08
CA CYS A 550 -13.69 -30.91 41.61
C CYS A 550 -14.70 -31.37 40.54
N LYS A 551 -14.71 -30.73 39.37
CA LYS A 551 -15.68 -30.89 38.26
C LYS A 551 -17.14 -30.81 38.70
N LYS A 552 -17.45 -29.94 39.67
CA LYS A 552 -18.78 -29.76 40.28
C LYS A 552 -19.00 -28.33 40.74
N GLU A 553 -20.27 -27.92 40.84
CA GLU A 553 -20.67 -26.69 41.54
C GLU A 553 -20.30 -26.74 43.02
N LYS A 554 -19.87 -25.59 43.54
CA LYS A 554 -19.44 -25.35 44.91
C LYS A 554 -19.87 -23.96 45.38
N ASP A 555 -20.11 -23.85 46.67
CA ASP A 555 -20.23 -22.57 47.35
C ASP A 555 -18.82 -22.24 47.89
N PHE A 556 -18.11 -21.36 47.18
CA PHE A 556 -16.74 -20.95 47.50
C PHE A 556 -16.72 -20.07 48.73
N LEU A 557 -15.81 -20.34 49.66
CA LEU A 557 -15.65 -19.58 50.90
C LEU A 557 -14.90 -18.27 50.63
N VAL A 558 -15.49 -17.17 51.08
CA VAL A 558 -14.93 -15.82 50.99
C VAL A 558 -14.88 -15.22 52.39
N ASP A 559 -13.76 -14.59 52.72
CA ASP A 559 -13.63 -13.78 53.92
C ASP A 559 -12.94 -12.47 53.54
N TYR A 560 -12.80 -11.57 54.51
CA TYR A 560 -12.14 -10.29 54.31
C TYR A 560 -10.65 -10.29 54.70
N LEU A 561 -10.00 -11.44 54.75
CA LEU A 561 -8.54 -11.53 54.92
C LEU A 561 -7.84 -10.96 53.67
N TYR A 562 -6.84 -10.09 53.88
CA TYR A 562 -6.13 -9.35 52.82
C TYR A 562 -7.01 -8.42 51.98
N SER A 563 -8.17 -8.01 52.50
CA SER A 563 -9.07 -7.05 51.86
C SER A 563 -8.49 -5.63 51.79
N SER A 564 -8.97 -4.85 50.83
CA SER A 564 -8.66 -3.43 50.67
C SER A 564 -9.85 -2.56 51.15
N GLU A 565 -9.56 -1.49 51.88
CA GLU A 565 -10.54 -0.44 52.20
C GLU A 565 -10.65 0.54 51.04
N THR A 566 -11.88 0.80 50.59
CA THR A 566 -12.18 1.82 49.58
C THR A 566 -13.19 2.81 50.12
N GLY A 567 -13.32 3.98 49.49
CA GLY A 567 -14.33 4.99 49.86
C GLY A 567 -15.78 4.51 49.80
N GLU A 568 -16.02 3.31 49.26
CA GLU A 568 -17.34 2.69 49.08
C GLU A 568 -17.51 1.39 49.92
N GLY A 569 -16.54 1.02 50.76
CA GLY A 569 -16.61 -0.17 51.62
C GLY A 569 -15.38 -1.09 51.53
N ARG A 570 -15.45 -2.23 52.23
CA ARG A 570 -14.39 -3.25 52.28
C ARG A 570 -14.56 -4.23 51.12
N ILE A 571 -13.52 -4.42 50.30
CA ILE A 571 -13.55 -5.34 49.16
C ILE A 571 -12.67 -6.56 49.49
N PRO A 572 -13.19 -7.80 49.42
CA PRO A 572 -12.39 -8.99 49.65
C PRO A 572 -11.37 -9.16 48.50
N ASN A 573 -10.21 -9.72 48.80
CA ASN A 573 -9.21 -10.02 47.78
C ASN A 573 -9.69 -11.24 46.96
N TRP A 574 -10.47 -11.00 45.90
CA TRP A 574 -11.06 -12.06 45.09
C TRP A 574 -10.03 -13.04 44.51
N ARG A 575 -8.78 -12.62 44.28
CA ARG A 575 -7.69 -13.48 43.77
C ARG A 575 -7.23 -14.51 44.80
N GLU A 576 -7.07 -14.10 46.06
CA GLU A 576 -6.60 -14.99 47.14
C GLU A 576 -7.74 -15.66 47.92
N ARG A 577 -8.96 -15.13 47.81
CA ARG A 577 -10.18 -15.67 48.41
C ARG A 577 -10.94 -16.51 47.38
N LEU A 578 -12.21 -16.84 47.60
CA LEU A 578 -12.97 -17.84 46.81
C LEU A 578 -12.36 -19.25 46.89
N VAL A 579 -12.17 -19.72 48.11
CA VAL A 579 -11.56 -21.02 48.42
C VAL A 579 -12.60 -22.12 48.25
N CYS A 580 -12.27 -23.16 47.48
CA CYS A 580 -13.13 -24.33 47.37
C CYS A 580 -13.13 -25.12 48.69
N PRO A 581 -14.30 -25.39 49.31
CA PRO A 581 -14.34 -26.11 50.59
C PRO A 581 -13.88 -27.58 50.47
N GLU A 582 -13.89 -28.16 49.27
CA GLU A 582 -13.46 -29.55 49.04
C GLU A 582 -11.97 -29.65 48.69
N CYS A 583 -11.53 -29.01 47.60
CA CYS A 583 -10.13 -29.12 47.17
C CYS A 583 -9.19 -28.11 47.82
N GLN A 584 -9.71 -27.14 48.58
CA GLN A 584 -8.95 -26.10 49.30
C GLN A 584 -8.10 -25.19 48.40
N LEU A 585 -8.32 -25.22 47.07
CA LEU A 585 -7.69 -24.31 46.13
C LEU A 585 -8.43 -22.97 46.13
N ASN A 586 -7.66 -21.88 46.19
CA ASN A 586 -8.16 -20.52 46.04
C ASN A 586 -8.37 -20.15 44.56
N ASN A 587 -8.84 -18.93 44.27
CA ASN A 587 -9.20 -18.49 42.94
C ASN A 587 -8.07 -18.66 41.91
N ARG A 588 -6.87 -18.12 42.19
CA ARG A 588 -5.72 -18.20 41.27
C ARG A 588 -5.24 -19.64 41.02
N MET A 589 -5.22 -20.48 42.06
CA MET A 589 -4.79 -21.88 41.93
C MET A 589 -5.79 -22.69 41.09
N ARG A 590 -7.09 -22.45 41.27
CA ARG A 590 -8.13 -23.10 40.45
C ARG A 590 -8.01 -22.70 38.98
N LEU A 591 -7.75 -21.42 38.70
CA LEU A 591 -7.61 -20.93 37.32
C LEU A 591 -6.32 -21.45 36.67
N SER A 592 -5.22 -21.54 37.41
CA SER A 592 -3.95 -22.12 36.93
C SER A 592 -4.14 -23.55 36.42
N LEU A 593 -4.87 -24.38 37.16
CA LEU A 593 -5.18 -25.75 36.73
C LEU A 593 -6.12 -25.80 35.53
N HIS A 594 -7.09 -24.87 35.44
CA HIS A 594 -7.99 -24.78 34.29
C HIS A 594 -7.23 -24.45 33.00
N LEU A 595 -6.32 -23.47 33.07
CA LEU A 595 -5.54 -23.06 31.92
C LEU A 595 -4.68 -24.21 31.37
N ILE A 596 -4.08 -25.00 32.27
CA ILE A 596 -3.29 -26.16 31.86
C ILE A 596 -4.16 -27.21 31.13
N GLU A 597 -5.42 -27.42 31.57
CA GLU A 597 -6.38 -28.28 30.86
C GLU A 597 -6.75 -27.70 29.48
N GLU A 598 -6.99 -26.38 29.38
CA GLU A 598 -7.42 -25.70 28.14
C GLU A 598 -6.33 -25.65 27.08
N LEU A 599 -5.06 -25.45 27.47
CA LEU A 599 -3.91 -25.52 26.56
C LEU A 599 -3.63 -26.95 26.05
N LYS A 600 -4.44 -27.94 26.46
CA LYS A 600 -4.36 -29.35 26.05
C LYS A 600 -2.98 -29.96 26.30
N HIS A 601 -2.28 -29.50 27.32
CA HIS A 601 -1.04 -30.16 27.75
C HIS A 601 -1.40 -31.55 28.28
N ASP A 602 -0.83 -32.59 27.68
CA ASP A 602 -0.96 -33.95 28.18
C ASP A 602 -0.09 -34.13 29.43
N LEU A 603 -0.59 -33.64 30.57
CA LEU A 603 0.08 -33.75 31.85
C LEU A 603 0.38 -35.20 32.26
N SER A 604 -0.38 -36.16 31.75
CA SER A 604 -0.19 -37.56 32.09
C SER A 604 1.09 -38.15 31.47
N ASN A 605 1.53 -37.61 30.34
CA ASN A 605 2.72 -38.04 29.61
C ASN A 605 3.84 -36.98 29.54
N SER A 606 3.62 -35.79 30.10
CA SER A 606 4.61 -34.71 30.15
C SER A 606 5.50 -34.82 31.38
N LYS A 607 6.78 -34.48 31.22
CA LYS A 607 7.68 -34.23 32.34
C LYS A 607 7.58 -32.77 32.74
N VAL A 608 7.11 -32.53 33.97
CA VAL A 608 6.72 -31.20 34.45
C VAL A 608 7.61 -30.77 35.60
N TYR A 609 8.11 -29.52 35.55
CA TYR A 609 8.80 -28.87 36.67
C TYR A 609 7.92 -27.75 37.24
N ILE A 610 7.86 -27.64 38.57
CA ILE A 610 7.14 -26.55 39.26
C ILE A 610 7.97 -25.95 40.41
N ALA A 611 8.02 -24.63 40.44
CA ALA A 611 8.83 -23.83 41.37
C ALA A 611 8.32 -23.76 42.83
N GLU A 612 7.36 -24.60 43.23
CA GLU A 612 6.65 -24.47 44.51
C GLU A 612 6.21 -25.84 45.08
N GLN A 613 7.14 -26.61 45.65
CA GLN A 613 6.86 -27.97 46.14
C GLN A 613 5.88 -28.05 47.32
N THR A 614 5.75 -26.98 48.11
CA THR A 614 4.99 -27.01 49.37
C THR A 614 3.49 -26.71 49.20
N THR A 615 3.05 -26.30 48.01
CA THR A 615 1.69 -25.80 47.77
C THR A 615 0.65 -26.90 47.53
N GLN A 616 -0.63 -26.52 47.63
CA GLN A 616 -1.74 -27.42 47.28
C GLN A 616 -1.78 -27.72 45.77
N THR A 617 -1.32 -26.79 44.94
CA THR A 617 -1.17 -26.98 43.48
C THR A 617 -0.20 -28.12 43.19
N TYR A 618 0.98 -28.15 43.81
CA TYR A 618 1.93 -29.27 43.66
C TYR A 618 1.32 -30.60 44.08
N ARG A 619 0.62 -30.64 45.22
CA ARG A 619 -0.04 -31.87 45.70
C ARG A 619 -1.10 -32.38 44.72
N LYS A 620 -1.84 -31.48 44.07
CA LYS A 620 -2.85 -31.85 43.07
C LYS A 620 -2.18 -32.34 41.79
N LEU A 621 -1.18 -31.62 41.29
CA LEU A 621 -0.41 -32.00 40.10
C LEU A 621 0.30 -33.35 40.29
N LYS A 622 0.78 -33.66 41.50
CA LYS A 622 1.42 -34.95 41.81
C LYS A 622 0.50 -36.15 41.63
N ASN A 623 -0.82 -35.95 41.72
CA ASN A 623 -1.81 -37.00 41.48
C ASN A 623 -2.21 -37.11 39.99
N ILE A 624 -1.83 -36.14 39.15
CA ILE A 624 -2.21 -36.04 37.73
C ILE A 624 -1.01 -36.38 36.83
N CYS A 625 0.15 -35.80 37.13
CA CYS A 625 1.37 -35.91 36.34
C CYS A 625 2.16 -37.16 36.72
N LYS A 626 2.58 -37.93 35.71
CA LYS A 626 3.40 -39.13 35.94
C LYS A 626 4.84 -38.79 36.36
N GLU A 627 5.39 -37.70 35.81
CA GLU A 627 6.75 -37.23 36.09
C GLU A 627 6.73 -35.76 36.50
N LEU A 628 6.47 -35.50 37.79
CA LEU A 628 6.49 -34.17 38.38
C LEU A 628 7.72 -33.97 39.26
N VAL A 629 8.46 -32.90 39.02
CA VAL A 629 9.54 -32.42 39.88
C VAL A 629 9.12 -31.08 40.48
N GLY A 630 9.13 -30.97 41.80
CA GLY A 630 8.92 -29.71 42.50
C GLY A 630 10.14 -29.35 43.36
N SER A 631 10.37 -28.06 43.57
CA SER A 631 11.41 -27.56 44.47
C SER A 631 10.97 -26.30 45.21
N GLU A 632 11.81 -25.86 46.15
CA GLU A 632 11.75 -24.58 46.84
C GLU A 632 13.18 -24.01 46.93
N TYR A 633 13.33 -22.71 47.13
CA TYR A 633 14.60 -22.13 47.55
C TYR A 633 14.68 -22.08 49.08
N ILE A 634 15.44 -23.00 49.69
CA ILE A 634 15.58 -23.12 51.15
C ILE A 634 16.95 -22.64 51.67
N GLY A 635 17.69 -21.92 50.81
CA GLY A 635 18.96 -21.27 51.11
C GLY A 635 20.22 -22.12 50.87
N ASN A 636 21.38 -21.47 51.00
CA ASN A 636 22.69 -22.03 50.60
C ASN A 636 23.28 -23.07 51.56
N SER A 637 22.63 -23.33 52.70
CA SER A 637 23.10 -24.30 53.70
C SER A 637 22.87 -25.76 53.27
N ILE A 638 21.98 -25.97 52.29
CA ILE A 638 21.66 -27.27 51.70
C ILE A 638 22.11 -27.21 50.23
N PRO A 639 22.90 -28.16 49.73
CA PRO A 639 23.35 -28.13 48.34
C PRO A 639 22.16 -28.14 47.35
N PHE A 640 22.24 -27.31 46.30
CA PHE A 640 21.24 -27.32 45.22
C PHE A 640 21.15 -28.70 44.56
N GLY A 641 19.95 -29.07 44.16
CA GLY A 641 19.64 -30.39 43.59
C GLY A 641 19.50 -31.52 44.61
N THR A 642 19.60 -31.23 45.92
CA THR A 642 19.39 -32.21 47.01
C THR A 642 18.11 -31.94 47.78
N THR A 643 17.64 -32.92 48.56
CA THR A 643 16.44 -32.79 49.40
C THR A 643 16.81 -32.58 50.87
N ASN A 644 16.03 -31.75 51.57
CA ASN A 644 16.14 -31.61 53.01
C ASN A 644 15.50 -32.81 53.76
N ASN A 645 15.60 -32.81 55.09
CA ASN A 645 15.03 -33.86 55.95
C ASN A 645 13.50 -34.01 55.85
N HIS A 646 12.80 -33.03 55.25
CA HIS A 646 11.35 -33.04 55.01
C HIS A 646 11.00 -33.46 53.57
N GLY A 647 11.98 -33.85 52.76
CA GLY A 647 11.79 -34.26 51.37
C GLY A 647 11.58 -33.11 50.39
N ILE A 648 11.88 -31.87 50.78
CA ILE A 648 11.79 -30.68 49.91
C ILE A 648 13.12 -30.52 49.16
N ARG A 649 13.07 -30.46 47.83
CA ARG A 649 14.22 -30.25 46.95
C ARG A 649 14.63 -28.78 46.97
N ASN A 650 15.91 -28.52 47.19
CA ASN A 650 16.48 -27.17 47.11
C ASN A 650 16.95 -26.86 45.69
N GLU A 651 16.49 -25.78 45.09
CA GLU A 651 16.94 -25.29 43.79
C GLU A 651 17.12 -23.77 43.80
N ASP A 652 18.08 -23.28 43.02
CA ASP A 652 18.19 -21.87 42.64
C ASP A 652 17.67 -21.72 41.21
N PHE A 653 16.60 -20.95 41.02
CA PHE A 653 15.99 -20.81 39.70
C PHE A 653 16.91 -20.08 38.69
N THR A 654 17.87 -19.29 39.17
CA THR A 654 18.86 -18.66 38.29
C THR A 654 19.93 -19.65 37.78
N ASN A 655 19.99 -20.85 38.35
CA ASN A 655 20.93 -21.90 37.98
C ASN A 655 20.41 -23.28 38.42
N LEU A 656 19.45 -23.83 37.68
CA LEU A 656 18.78 -25.08 38.02
C LEU A 656 19.70 -26.28 37.76
N THR A 657 19.70 -27.26 38.67
CA THR A 657 20.58 -28.44 38.53
C THR A 657 20.14 -29.45 37.45
N PHE A 658 19.09 -29.14 36.70
CA PHE A 658 18.53 -29.97 35.64
C PHE A 658 19.33 -29.92 34.33
N ALA A 659 19.19 -30.96 33.51
CA ALA A 659 19.80 -31.02 32.19
C ALA A 659 19.10 -30.07 31.20
N ASN A 660 19.80 -29.74 30.11
CA ASN A 660 19.19 -29.02 28.99
C ASN A 660 18.07 -29.86 28.36
N GLU A 661 16.98 -29.21 27.96
CA GLU A 661 15.85 -29.86 27.26
C GLU A 661 15.28 -31.07 28.03
N GLU A 662 15.14 -30.94 29.35
CA GLU A 662 14.65 -32.02 30.21
C GLU A 662 13.12 -32.03 30.35
N PHE A 663 12.46 -30.86 30.37
CA PHE A 663 11.04 -30.73 30.71
C PHE A 663 10.18 -30.30 29.51
N ASP A 664 8.94 -30.78 29.48
CA ASP A 664 7.93 -30.40 28.49
C ASP A 664 7.15 -29.14 28.94
N LEU A 665 7.02 -28.94 30.26
CA LEU A 665 6.29 -27.84 30.87
C LEU A 665 7.01 -27.36 32.14
N VAL A 666 7.22 -26.06 32.26
CA VAL A 666 7.73 -25.39 33.47
C VAL A 666 6.65 -24.49 34.04
N LEU A 667 6.38 -24.61 35.34
CA LEU A 667 5.36 -23.87 36.07
C LEU A 667 5.99 -23.01 37.17
N SER A 668 5.58 -21.75 37.27
CA SER A 668 6.05 -20.81 38.31
C SER A 668 4.92 -19.87 38.70
N PHE A 669 4.56 -19.75 39.98
CA PHE A 669 3.43 -18.92 40.40
C PHE A 669 3.85 -17.95 41.50
N ASP A 670 4.04 -16.68 41.13
CA ASP A 670 4.45 -15.59 42.01
C ASP A 670 5.82 -15.86 42.69
N VAL A 671 6.83 -16.18 41.85
CA VAL A 671 8.22 -16.46 42.28
C VAL A 671 9.21 -15.47 41.67
N PHE A 672 9.04 -15.07 40.41
CA PHE A 672 10.06 -14.31 39.68
C PHE A 672 10.29 -12.89 40.23
N GLU A 673 9.26 -12.28 40.81
CA GLU A 673 9.33 -10.97 41.47
C GLU A 673 10.28 -10.96 42.66
N HIS A 674 10.60 -12.13 43.21
CA HIS A 674 11.47 -12.31 44.36
C HIS A 674 12.93 -12.60 43.99
N ILE A 675 13.24 -12.68 42.69
CA ILE A 675 14.56 -13.02 42.19
C ILE A 675 15.19 -11.79 41.54
N TYR A 676 16.31 -11.33 42.10
CA TYR A 676 16.99 -10.10 41.67
C TYR A 676 17.46 -10.14 40.19
N ASP A 677 17.76 -11.33 39.66
CA ASP A 677 18.12 -11.56 38.26
C ASP A 677 17.07 -12.46 37.59
N TYR A 678 15.86 -11.92 37.41
CA TYR A 678 14.79 -12.65 36.76
C TYR A 678 15.12 -13.01 35.30
N LYS A 679 15.98 -12.25 34.61
CA LYS A 679 16.41 -12.57 33.24
C LYS A 679 17.19 -13.89 33.20
N ALA A 680 18.06 -14.14 34.18
CA ALA A 680 18.71 -15.44 34.33
C ALA A 680 17.69 -16.57 34.57
N THR A 681 16.60 -16.31 35.29
CA THR A 681 15.55 -17.32 35.50
C THR A 681 14.78 -17.66 34.22
N PHE A 682 14.50 -16.68 33.36
CA PHE A 682 13.89 -16.92 32.05
C PHE A 682 14.83 -17.71 31.15
N ALA A 683 16.13 -17.40 31.16
CA ALA A 683 17.14 -18.15 30.43
C ALA A 683 17.25 -19.61 30.91
N GLU A 684 17.21 -19.84 32.22
CA GLU A 684 17.20 -21.19 32.78
C GLU A 684 15.92 -21.96 32.42
N ALA A 685 14.75 -21.31 32.49
CA ALA A 685 13.50 -21.91 32.03
C ALA A 685 13.57 -22.32 30.55
N PHE A 686 14.11 -21.45 29.69
CA PHE A 686 14.33 -21.75 28.27
C PHE A 686 15.31 -22.91 28.06
N ARG A 687 16.38 -22.97 28.85
CA ARG A 687 17.41 -24.01 28.77
C ARG A 687 16.85 -25.39 29.10
N ILE A 688 16.09 -25.51 30.19
CA ILE A 688 15.57 -26.80 30.66
C ILE A 688 14.34 -27.27 29.88
N LEU A 689 13.68 -26.39 29.12
CA LEU A 689 12.55 -26.75 28.26
C LEU A 689 13.02 -27.45 26.97
N LYS A 690 12.32 -28.53 26.61
CA LYS A 690 12.45 -29.18 25.30
C LYS A 690 11.97 -28.24 24.18
N LYS A 691 12.41 -28.52 22.95
CA LYS A 691 11.84 -27.90 21.75
C LYS A 691 10.32 -28.15 21.69
N GLY A 692 9.53 -27.09 21.50
CA GLY A 692 8.07 -27.14 21.58
C GLY A 692 7.49 -27.18 23.00
N GLY A 693 8.32 -27.11 24.05
CA GLY A 693 7.89 -27.00 25.44
C GLY A 693 7.53 -25.57 25.83
N SER A 694 6.78 -25.42 26.93
CA SER A 694 6.24 -24.12 27.35
C SER A 694 6.53 -23.79 28.82
N LEU A 695 6.74 -22.50 29.09
CA LEU A 695 6.78 -21.89 30.41
C LEU A 695 5.41 -21.25 30.68
N LEU A 696 4.78 -21.62 31.77
CA LEU A 696 3.50 -21.09 32.23
C LEU A 696 3.69 -20.47 33.62
N PHE A 697 3.32 -19.20 33.77
CA PHE A 697 3.56 -18.53 35.05
C PHE A 697 2.62 -17.37 35.39
N THR A 698 2.62 -16.98 36.67
CA THR A 698 2.00 -15.74 37.17
C THR A 698 3.03 -14.91 37.93
N VAL A 699 2.85 -13.60 37.89
CA VAL A 699 3.57 -12.63 38.70
C VAL A 699 2.63 -11.48 39.06
N PRO A 700 2.91 -10.70 40.12
CA PRO A 700 2.35 -9.38 40.31
C PRO A 700 2.65 -8.52 39.08
N PHE A 701 1.58 -8.15 38.35
CA PHE A 701 1.68 -7.51 37.05
C PHE A 701 0.88 -6.20 37.02
N ASP A 702 1.57 -5.10 36.73
CA ASP A 702 0.92 -3.81 36.50
C ASP A 702 0.56 -3.69 35.02
N ARG A 703 -0.68 -4.06 34.69
CA ARG A 703 -1.22 -3.98 33.33
C ARG A 703 -1.22 -2.56 32.75
N ASN A 704 -1.13 -1.51 33.57
CA ASN A 704 -1.08 -0.14 33.09
C ASN A 704 0.36 0.36 32.89
N SER A 705 1.37 -0.44 33.24
CA SER A 705 2.77 -0.11 33.09
C SER A 705 3.35 -0.86 31.89
N GLU A 706 3.85 -0.12 30.91
CA GLU A 706 4.60 -0.71 29.80
C GLU A 706 5.94 -1.29 30.27
N GLN A 707 6.60 -0.64 31.24
CA GLN A 707 7.93 -1.00 31.72
C GLN A 707 7.89 -1.79 33.04
N ASN A 708 8.91 -2.62 33.25
CA ASN A 708 9.18 -3.28 34.52
C ASN A 708 9.72 -2.26 35.54
N ILE A 709 9.17 -2.23 36.75
CA ILE A 709 9.61 -1.33 37.81
C ILE A 709 10.54 -2.11 38.75
N THR A 710 11.80 -1.68 38.82
CA THR A 710 12.77 -2.23 39.78
C THR A 710 12.61 -1.55 41.14
N ARG A 711 12.31 -2.32 42.17
CA ARG A 711 12.10 -1.84 43.55
C ARG A 711 13.36 -1.93 44.41
N ALA A 712 14.23 -2.91 44.14
CA ALA A 712 15.47 -3.12 44.87
C ALA A 712 16.57 -3.73 43.96
N ASN A 713 17.82 -3.41 44.24
CA ASN A 713 19.00 -3.96 43.56
C ASN A 713 19.89 -4.72 44.55
N LEU A 714 20.60 -5.74 44.06
CA LEU A 714 21.66 -6.41 44.81
C LEU A 714 23.02 -5.77 44.49
N LYS A 715 23.70 -5.20 45.49
CA LYS A 715 25.05 -4.61 45.32
C LYS A 715 26.12 -5.69 45.23
N LYS A 716 27.28 -5.33 44.68
CA LYS A 716 28.45 -6.23 44.54
C LYS A 716 28.97 -6.81 45.86
N ASP A 717 28.67 -6.19 47.00
CA ASP A 717 29.03 -6.67 48.34
C ASP A 717 27.96 -7.57 48.99
N GLY A 718 26.87 -7.87 48.26
CA GLY A 718 25.74 -8.67 48.73
C GLY A 718 24.69 -7.91 49.54
N SER A 719 24.85 -6.59 49.72
CA SER A 719 23.84 -5.76 50.38
C SER A 719 22.70 -5.38 49.43
N ILE A 720 21.48 -5.23 49.97
CA ILE A 720 20.29 -4.84 49.20
C ILE A 720 20.16 -3.31 49.20
N GLU A 721 20.03 -2.73 48.02
CA GLU A 721 19.68 -1.34 47.81
C GLU A 721 18.19 -1.22 47.51
N HIS A 722 17.44 -0.54 48.38
CA HIS A 722 16.03 -0.26 48.12
C HIS A 722 15.91 1.03 47.29
N LEU A 723 15.39 0.91 46.06
CA LEU A 723 15.07 2.04 45.18
C LEU A 723 13.69 2.62 45.51
N LEU A 724 12.77 1.77 45.96
CA LEU A 724 11.43 2.11 46.45
C LEU A 724 11.22 1.55 47.85
N ALA A 725 10.12 1.96 48.52
CA ALA A 725 9.78 1.44 49.84
C ALA A 725 9.71 -0.11 49.81
N PRO A 726 10.38 -0.81 50.74
CA PRO A 726 10.50 -2.26 50.69
C PRO A 726 9.12 -2.91 50.82
N GLU A 727 8.85 -3.88 49.95
CA GLU A 727 7.59 -4.61 49.89
C GLU A 727 7.90 -6.10 50.06
N TYR A 728 7.21 -6.74 51.01
CA TYR A 728 7.41 -8.16 51.32
C TYR A 728 6.11 -8.92 51.08
N HIS A 729 6.17 -9.98 50.28
CA HIS A 729 5.06 -10.92 50.09
C HIS A 729 5.18 -12.10 51.04
N GLY A 730 4.15 -12.94 51.13
CA GLY A 730 4.14 -14.08 52.06
C GLY A 730 5.19 -15.14 51.68
N ASP A 731 5.95 -15.62 52.66
CA ASP A 731 6.93 -16.70 52.46
C ASP A 731 6.37 -18.03 53.02
N PRO A 732 6.15 -19.06 52.18
CA PRO A 732 5.62 -20.36 52.61
C PRO A 732 6.59 -21.17 53.49
N MET A 733 7.89 -20.86 53.45
CA MET A 733 8.93 -21.49 54.27
C MET A 733 9.17 -20.72 55.57
N LYS A 734 8.98 -19.39 55.57
CA LYS A 734 9.17 -18.51 56.73
C LYS A 734 8.08 -17.44 56.86
N ALA A 735 6.91 -17.86 57.29
CA ALA A 735 5.72 -16.99 57.41
C ALA A 735 5.91 -15.71 58.24
N SER A 736 6.93 -15.62 59.11
CA SER A 736 7.22 -14.46 59.96
C SER A 736 8.19 -13.43 59.34
N GLU A 737 8.91 -13.77 58.27
CA GLU A 737 9.98 -12.91 57.68
C GLU A 737 9.57 -12.28 56.33
N GLY A 738 8.71 -12.95 55.55
CA GLY A 738 8.26 -12.47 54.24
C GLY A 738 9.35 -12.48 53.16
N CYS A 739 8.96 -12.48 51.88
CA CYS A 739 9.88 -12.50 50.75
C CYS A 739 9.94 -11.12 50.08
N LEU A 740 11.14 -10.55 49.93
CA LEU A 740 11.30 -9.22 49.34
C LEU A 740 10.91 -9.24 47.85
N CYS A 741 10.09 -8.29 47.43
CA CYS A 741 9.75 -8.04 46.03
C CYS A 741 10.79 -7.10 45.40
N TYR A 742 11.54 -7.61 44.43
CA TYR A 742 12.54 -6.86 43.66
C TYR A 742 11.92 -6.15 42.45
N PHE A 743 10.84 -6.70 41.86
CA PHE A 743 10.24 -6.19 40.63
C PHE A 743 8.72 -6.13 40.68
N HIS A 744 8.14 -5.08 40.11
CA HIS A 744 6.76 -5.08 39.62
C HIS A 744 6.80 -5.17 38.10
N PHE A 745 6.24 -6.23 37.53
CA PHE A 745 6.36 -6.48 36.10
C PHE A 745 5.32 -5.68 35.31
N GLY A 746 5.77 -5.11 34.19
CA GLY A 746 4.95 -4.50 33.15
C GLY A 746 5.08 -5.27 31.83
N TRP A 747 4.52 -4.74 30.75
CA TRP A 747 4.48 -5.43 29.45
C TRP A 747 5.87 -5.75 28.85
N GLU A 748 6.91 -5.01 29.23
CA GLU A 748 8.32 -5.25 28.89
C GLU A 748 8.76 -6.69 29.18
N MET A 749 8.21 -7.32 30.22
CA MET A 749 8.49 -8.73 30.56
C MET A 749 8.25 -9.70 29.40
N LEU A 750 7.26 -9.46 28.53
CA LEU A 750 7.01 -10.30 27.35
C LEU A 750 8.12 -10.17 26.31
N ASN A 751 8.75 -9.00 26.21
CA ASN A 751 9.89 -8.78 25.34
C ASN A 751 11.14 -9.45 25.92
N ASP A 752 11.37 -9.35 27.23
CA ASP A 752 12.48 -10.05 27.91
C ASP A 752 12.45 -11.57 27.65
N LEU A 753 11.25 -12.18 27.63
CA LEU A 753 11.10 -13.60 27.27
C LEU A 753 11.47 -13.88 25.80
N LYS A 754 11.09 -13.00 24.87
CA LYS A 754 11.44 -13.15 23.44
C LYS A 754 12.95 -12.98 23.23
N GLU A 755 13.59 -12.05 23.92
CA GLU A 755 15.04 -11.84 23.89
C GLU A 755 15.84 -13.07 24.35
N VAL A 756 15.31 -13.79 25.34
CA VAL A 756 15.89 -15.05 25.82
C VAL A 756 15.82 -16.17 24.78
N GLY A 757 14.90 -16.08 23.80
CA GLY A 757 14.78 -17.01 22.68
C GLY A 757 13.46 -17.76 22.59
N PHE A 758 12.46 -17.43 23.43
CA PHE A 758 11.10 -17.96 23.26
C PHE A 758 10.48 -17.41 21.97
N SER A 759 9.94 -18.30 21.11
CA SER A 759 9.36 -17.91 19.82
C SER A 759 7.97 -17.27 19.97
N GLU A 760 7.27 -17.60 21.05
CA GLU A 760 6.03 -16.96 21.44
C GLU A 760 6.09 -16.60 22.92
N ALA A 761 5.63 -15.40 23.28
CA ALA A 761 5.40 -14.98 24.66
C ALA A 761 4.19 -14.03 24.69
N TYR A 762 3.19 -14.38 25.51
CA TYR A 762 1.92 -13.65 25.57
C TYR A 762 1.22 -13.80 26.93
N SER A 763 0.24 -12.93 27.16
CA SER A 763 -0.65 -13.00 28.32
C SER A 763 -2.04 -13.54 27.95
N LEU A 764 -2.71 -14.16 28.91
CA LEU A 764 -4.08 -14.64 28.82
C LEU A 764 -4.90 -14.02 29.95
N PHE A 765 -5.93 -13.27 29.58
CA PHE A 765 -6.90 -12.70 30.50
C PHE A 765 -8.14 -13.57 30.60
N CYS A 766 -8.66 -13.73 31.82
CA CYS A 766 -9.87 -14.50 32.06
C CYS A 766 -10.73 -13.88 33.16
N TYR A 767 -12.05 -13.88 32.94
CA TYR A 767 -13.07 -13.56 33.93
C TYR A 767 -14.30 -14.42 33.67
N SER A 768 -14.86 -15.08 34.69
CA SER A 768 -16.08 -15.86 34.55
C SER A 768 -16.92 -15.85 35.83
N LYS A 769 -18.22 -15.62 35.66
CA LYS A 769 -19.20 -15.69 36.76
C LYS A 769 -19.52 -17.15 37.10
N GLU A 770 -19.59 -18.00 36.09
CA GLU A 770 -19.92 -19.43 36.17
C GLU A 770 -18.88 -20.19 36.99
N TYR A 771 -17.59 -19.90 36.80
CA TYR A 771 -16.48 -20.52 37.53
C TYR A 771 -16.08 -19.76 38.81
N ALA A 772 -16.74 -18.64 39.09
CA ALA A 772 -16.34 -17.68 40.13
C ALA A 772 -14.84 -17.32 40.01
N TYR A 773 -14.40 -16.92 38.81
CA TYR A 773 -13.12 -16.28 38.57
C TYR A 773 -13.32 -14.76 38.58
N LEU A 774 -13.33 -14.20 39.80
CA LEU A 774 -13.62 -12.78 40.08
C LEU A 774 -12.35 -12.01 40.46
N GLY A 775 -12.42 -10.68 40.52
CA GLY A 775 -11.31 -9.79 40.88
C GLY A 775 -10.68 -9.08 39.69
N GLY A 776 -11.50 -8.66 38.73
CA GLY A 776 -11.01 -8.17 37.43
C GLY A 776 -10.42 -9.28 36.56
N ASP A 777 -9.70 -8.92 35.50
CA ASP A 777 -9.09 -9.91 34.62
C ASP A 777 -7.95 -10.63 35.34
N GLN A 778 -8.10 -11.94 35.52
CA GLN A 778 -7.02 -12.78 36.00
C GLN A 778 -6.01 -12.99 34.87
N VAL A 779 -4.72 -12.79 35.15
CA VAL A 779 -3.66 -12.77 34.13
C VAL A 779 -2.74 -13.97 34.28
N PHE A 780 -2.45 -14.62 33.16
CA PHE A 780 -1.47 -15.70 33.04
C PHE A 780 -0.51 -15.41 31.91
N PHE A 781 0.73 -15.86 32.05
CA PHE A 781 1.74 -15.70 31.01
C PHE A 781 2.16 -17.06 30.46
N VAL A 782 2.29 -17.11 29.14
CA VAL A 782 2.68 -18.31 28.39
C VAL A 782 3.85 -17.93 27.50
N ALA A 783 4.93 -18.70 27.55
CA ALA A 783 6.05 -18.61 26.60
C ALA A 783 6.43 -19.97 26.04
N THR A 784 6.64 -20.09 24.73
CA THR A 784 6.88 -21.37 24.03
C THR A 784 8.20 -21.37 23.27
N LYS A 785 8.95 -22.47 23.38
CA LYS A 785 10.22 -22.68 22.67
C LYS A 785 9.96 -23.28 21.28
N SER A 786 10.60 -22.74 20.24
CA SER A 786 10.36 -23.15 18.84
C SER A 786 10.61 -24.65 18.58
N LYS A 787 9.88 -25.19 17.58
CA LYS A 787 10.00 -26.59 17.11
C LYS A 787 11.00 -26.79 15.97
N ALA A 788 11.46 -25.73 15.31
CA ALA A 788 12.31 -25.81 14.11
C ALA A 788 13.70 -25.19 14.33
N ASP A 789 14.72 -25.72 13.66
CA ASP A 789 16.07 -25.14 13.66
C ASP A 789 16.11 -23.93 12.69
N GLY A 790 16.56 -22.80 13.20
CA GLY A 790 16.41 -21.47 12.61
C GLY A 790 16.94 -21.33 11.17
N LYS A 791 16.04 -20.88 10.28
CA LYS A 791 16.35 -20.06 9.10
C LYS A 791 15.12 -19.43 8.44
N GLU A 792 13.90 -19.88 8.74
CA GLU A 792 12.66 -19.34 8.13
C GLU A 792 12.03 -18.14 8.89
N GLU A 793 12.38 -17.89 10.18
CA GLU A 793 11.68 -16.86 10.98
C GLU A 793 12.22 -15.42 10.83
N ILE A 794 13.43 -15.22 10.30
CA ILE A 794 13.97 -13.86 10.07
C ILE A 794 13.21 -13.17 8.91
N GLU A 795 12.77 -13.92 7.90
CA GLU A 795 11.94 -13.37 6.81
C GLU A 795 10.54 -12.99 7.31
N SER A 796 9.95 -13.74 8.25
CA SER A 796 8.61 -13.46 8.79
C SER A 796 8.55 -12.23 9.72
N PHE A 797 9.61 -11.94 10.48
CA PHE A 797 9.67 -10.76 11.35
C PHE A 797 9.83 -9.47 10.53
N GLN A 798 10.70 -9.48 9.52
CA GLN A 798 10.88 -8.33 8.62
C GLN A 798 9.60 -8.04 7.82
N GLU A 799 8.88 -9.08 7.38
CA GLU A 799 7.57 -8.93 6.74
C GLU A 799 6.52 -8.27 7.65
N LYS A 800 6.50 -8.59 8.94
CA LYS A 800 5.60 -7.97 9.92
C LYS A 800 5.99 -6.53 10.23
N LEU A 801 7.28 -6.22 10.32
CA LEU A 801 7.76 -4.85 10.53
C LEU A 801 7.41 -3.98 9.31
N ASN A 802 7.68 -4.47 8.10
CA ASN A 802 7.33 -3.80 6.85
C ASN A 802 5.82 -3.59 6.70
N ALA A 803 4.98 -4.50 7.22
CA ALA A 803 3.54 -4.33 7.25
C ALA A 803 3.09 -3.20 8.21
N GLN A 804 3.79 -2.99 9.34
CA GLN A 804 3.51 -1.89 10.27
C GLN A 804 3.99 -0.54 9.72
N ILE A 805 5.16 -0.48 9.06
CA ILE A 805 5.65 0.73 8.37
C ILE A 805 4.61 1.16 7.32
N LYS A 806 4.13 0.22 6.50
CA LYS A 806 3.10 0.47 5.49
C LYS A 806 1.77 0.94 6.09
N LYS A 807 1.39 0.44 7.27
CA LYS A 807 0.20 0.90 8.02
C LYS A 807 0.38 2.33 8.51
N ALA A 808 1.57 2.72 8.95
CA ALA A 808 1.86 4.10 9.30
C ALA A 808 1.82 5.03 8.08
N GLU A 809 2.42 4.66 6.94
CA GLU A 809 2.34 5.42 5.69
C GLU A 809 0.87 5.65 5.26
N GLU A 810 0.00 4.65 5.45
CA GLU A 810 -1.44 4.77 5.20
C GLU A 810 -2.11 5.81 6.13
N PHE A 811 -1.76 5.83 7.43
CA PHE A 811 -2.22 6.87 8.34
C PHE A 811 -1.69 8.27 8.00
N ILE A 812 -0.43 8.38 7.53
CA ILE A 812 0.13 9.67 7.04
C ILE A 812 -0.71 10.18 5.86
N GLY A 813 -1.00 9.31 4.88
CA GLY A 813 -1.80 9.66 3.70
C GLY A 813 -3.26 10.06 4.01
N LEU A 814 -3.83 9.55 5.11
CA LEU A 814 -5.14 9.93 5.65
C LEU A 814 -5.10 11.18 6.54
N ASN A 815 -3.93 11.81 6.71
CA ASN A 815 -3.67 12.93 7.62
C ASN A 815 -3.94 12.60 9.11
N GLN A 816 -3.92 11.31 9.47
CA GLN A 816 -4.01 10.79 10.84
C GLN A 816 -2.61 10.74 11.46
N LEU A 817 -2.04 11.93 11.65
CA LEU A 817 -0.63 12.12 11.98
C LEU A 817 -0.25 11.67 13.40
N HIS A 818 -1.21 11.39 14.28
CA HIS A 818 -0.93 10.90 15.63
C HIS A 818 -0.74 9.39 15.61
N GLU A 819 -1.66 8.68 14.97
CA GLU A 819 -1.69 7.23 14.84
C GLU A 819 -0.52 6.73 13.99
N ALA A 820 -0.17 7.46 12.92
CA ALA A 820 1.02 7.19 12.13
C ALA A 820 2.31 7.34 12.96
N LYS A 821 2.42 8.43 13.73
CA LYS A 821 3.61 8.72 14.55
C LYS A 821 3.82 7.64 15.62
N GLU A 822 2.74 7.21 16.27
CA GLU A 822 2.77 6.21 17.34
C GLU A 822 3.26 4.84 16.83
N ILE A 823 2.86 4.44 15.61
CA ILE A 823 3.32 3.20 14.97
C ILE A 823 4.79 3.29 14.60
N LEU A 824 5.23 4.37 13.96
CA LEU A 824 6.62 4.53 13.54
C LEU A 824 7.58 4.67 14.74
N GLU A 825 7.16 5.36 15.80
CA GLU A 825 7.96 5.43 17.04
C GLU A 825 8.04 4.05 17.71
N THR A 826 6.96 3.27 17.69
CA THR A 826 6.98 1.87 18.17
C THR A 826 7.94 0.99 17.35
N ILE A 827 8.02 1.19 16.04
CA ILE A 827 8.97 0.48 15.17
C ILE A 827 10.41 0.88 15.49
N LEU A 828 10.68 2.17 15.74
CA LEU A 828 12.00 2.65 16.15
C LEU A 828 12.40 2.23 17.57
N LEU A 829 11.46 1.82 18.42
CA LEU A 829 11.83 1.17 19.69
C LEU A 829 12.42 -0.23 19.48
N VAL A 830 12.06 -0.89 18.38
CA VAL A 830 12.49 -2.25 18.02
C VAL A 830 13.69 -2.24 17.08
N GLU A 831 13.66 -1.40 16.04
CA GLU A 831 14.78 -1.11 15.14
C GLU A 831 15.09 0.41 15.16
N PRO A 832 15.91 0.90 16.11
CA PRO A 832 16.16 2.34 16.31
C PRO A 832 16.74 3.09 15.12
N ASN A 833 17.31 2.35 14.16
CA ASN A 833 17.92 2.88 12.96
C ASN A 833 17.10 2.53 11.70
N ASN A 834 15.83 2.14 11.84
CA ASN A 834 14.96 1.83 10.72
C ASN A 834 14.72 3.10 9.87
N ILE A 835 15.29 3.10 8.67
CA ILE A 835 15.40 4.27 7.81
C ILE A 835 14.03 4.79 7.38
N ASP A 836 13.16 3.90 6.91
CA ASP A 836 11.83 4.26 6.39
C ASP A 836 10.99 4.91 7.50
N SER A 837 11.02 4.33 8.71
CA SER A 837 10.27 4.87 9.84
C SER A 837 10.76 6.24 10.32
N LEU A 838 12.08 6.47 10.32
CA LEU A 838 12.66 7.78 10.65
C LEU A 838 12.32 8.86 9.61
N ILE A 839 12.29 8.49 8.32
CA ILE A 839 11.90 9.38 7.22
C ILE A 839 10.42 9.75 7.33
N ASP A 840 9.55 8.77 7.50
CA ASP A 840 8.10 8.98 7.60
C ASP A 840 7.72 9.80 8.84
N LEU A 841 8.42 9.58 9.98
CA LEU A 841 8.27 10.44 11.15
C LEU A 841 8.70 11.87 10.89
N ALA A 842 9.80 12.07 10.16
CA ALA A 842 10.22 13.41 9.80
C ALA A 842 9.21 14.11 8.88
N ILE A 843 8.57 13.38 7.95
CA ILE A 843 7.49 13.89 7.11
C ILE A 843 6.29 14.30 7.97
N ILE A 844 5.89 13.49 8.95
CA ILE A 844 4.83 13.84 9.92
C ILE A 844 5.17 15.14 10.66
N GLU A 845 6.40 15.26 11.16
CA GLU A 845 6.84 16.46 11.89
C GLU A 845 6.90 17.69 10.97
N ILE A 846 7.28 17.54 9.69
CA ILE A 846 7.19 18.60 8.68
C ILE A 846 5.73 19.05 8.50
N MET A 847 4.79 18.10 8.34
CA MET A 847 3.35 18.39 8.19
C MET A 847 2.77 19.10 9.41
N LYS A 848 3.30 18.83 10.61
CA LYS A 848 2.92 19.49 11.87
C LYS A 848 3.63 20.82 12.13
N ASN A 849 4.54 21.24 11.25
CA ASN A 849 5.43 22.40 11.42
C ASN A 849 6.43 22.28 12.59
N ASN A 850 6.73 21.06 13.05
CA ASN A 850 7.70 20.75 14.10
C ASN A 850 9.09 20.52 13.48
N PHE A 851 9.65 21.58 12.93
CA PHE A 851 10.78 21.50 12.02
C PHE A 851 12.11 21.05 12.65
N GLU A 852 12.32 21.26 13.95
CA GLU A 852 13.53 20.79 14.64
C GLU A 852 13.51 19.27 14.86
N ASP A 853 12.37 18.71 15.27
CA ASP A 853 12.20 17.26 15.46
C ASP A 853 12.30 16.51 14.11
N ALA A 854 11.76 17.10 13.03
CA ALA A 854 11.95 16.58 11.68
C ALA A 854 13.43 16.58 11.25
N LYS A 855 14.15 17.66 11.56
CA LYS A 855 15.58 17.80 11.24
C LYS A 855 16.42 16.81 12.03
N GLU A 856 16.15 16.61 13.30
CA GLU A 856 16.87 15.66 14.15
C GLU A 856 16.75 14.24 13.61
N ARG A 857 15.53 13.80 13.25
CA ARG A 857 15.27 12.47 12.71
C ARG A 857 15.91 12.23 11.35
N LEU A 858 15.86 13.21 10.45
CA LEU A 858 16.54 13.11 9.14
C LEU A 858 18.07 13.11 9.28
N ASN A 859 18.63 13.82 10.27
CA ASN A 859 20.07 13.72 10.57
C ASN A 859 20.44 12.34 11.15
N ILE A 860 19.57 11.70 11.93
CA ILE A 860 19.78 10.31 12.38
C ILE A 860 19.83 9.38 11.16
N VAL A 861 18.93 9.54 10.19
CA VAL A 861 18.96 8.75 8.94
C VAL A 861 20.27 8.96 8.18
N LEU A 862 20.73 10.20 8.02
CA LEU A 862 21.98 10.49 7.32
C LEU A 862 23.24 10.07 8.10
N ASN A 863 23.15 9.84 9.41
CA ASN A 863 24.23 9.24 10.19
C ASN A 863 24.29 7.71 9.99
N VAL A 864 23.14 7.06 9.79
CA VAL A 864 23.01 5.60 9.60
C VAL A 864 23.25 5.20 8.14
N ASP A 865 22.56 5.88 7.22
CA ASP A 865 22.71 5.78 5.78
C ASP A 865 23.01 7.18 5.22
N PRO A 866 24.31 7.54 5.20
CA PRO A 866 24.75 8.79 4.61
C PRO A 866 24.28 8.93 3.15
N GLY A 867 24.06 7.81 2.45
CA GLY A 867 23.59 7.65 1.08
C GLY A 867 22.16 8.09 0.79
N ASN A 868 21.34 8.30 1.82
CA ASN A 868 19.89 8.28 1.67
C ASN A 868 19.31 9.51 0.95
N GLN A 869 18.89 9.30 -0.30
CA GLN A 869 18.38 10.37 -1.16
C GLN A 869 17.04 10.94 -0.67
N ILE A 870 16.15 10.10 -0.14
CA ILE A 870 14.83 10.51 0.34
C ILE A 870 14.96 11.37 1.61
N ALA A 871 15.79 10.94 2.56
CA ALA A 871 16.04 11.71 3.78
C ALA A 871 16.66 13.08 3.45
N THR A 872 17.56 13.11 2.47
CA THR A 872 18.14 14.39 2.06
C THR A 872 17.13 15.26 1.32
N GLU A 873 16.35 14.74 0.38
CA GLU A 873 15.30 15.49 -0.32
C GLU A 873 14.25 16.06 0.66
N ASN A 874 13.85 15.28 1.67
CA ASN A 874 12.95 15.75 2.73
C ASN A 874 13.61 16.78 3.65
N LEU A 875 14.91 16.63 3.95
CA LEU A 875 15.65 17.65 4.68
C LEU A 875 15.68 18.94 3.85
N ILE A 876 15.90 18.87 2.54
CA ILE A 876 15.86 20.03 1.66
C ILE A 876 14.51 20.73 1.69
N TYR A 877 13.43 19.97 1.51
CA TYR A 877 12.07 20.49 1.63
C TYR A 877 11.81 21.13 3.01
N LEU A 878 12.20 20.47 4.10
CA LEU A 878 12.07 20.98 5.46
C LEU A 878 12.74 22.34 5.62
N TYR A 879 13.95 22.51 5.10
CA TYR A 879 14.63 23.78 5.19
C TYR A 879 14.12 24.84 4.22
N GLU A 880 13.59 24.47 3.07
CA GLU A 880 12.79 25.39 2.22
C GLU A 880 11.59 25.94 3.00
N GLN A 881 10.90 25.10 3.78
CA GLN A 881 9.78 25.51 4.65
C GLN A 881 10.24 26.36 5.84
N ILE A 882 11.38 26.03 6.47
CA ILE A 882 11.97 26.85 7.55
C ILE A 882 12.35 28.24 7.02
N ILE A 883 12.96 28.31 5.85
CA ILE A 883 13.34 29.54 5.16
C ILE A 883 12.08 30.37 4.81
N ALA A 884 11.03 29.75 4.29
CA ALA A 884 9.75 30.39 4.01
C ALA A 884 9.05 30.91 5.29
N ASN A 885 9.12 30.15 6.39
CA ASN A 885 8.59 30.56 7.69
C ASN A 885 9.44 31.65 8.38
N GLN A 886 10.76 31.67 8.15
CA GLN A 886 11.63 32.75 8.60
C GLN A 886 11.36 34.07 7.84
N LYS A 887 10.99 33.99 6.55
CA LYS A 887 10.42 35.12 5.79
C LYS A 887 9.13 35.66 6.44
N PHE A 888 8.23 34.76 6.86
CA PHE A 888 6.96 35.13 7.51
C PHE A 888 7.15 35.72 8.92
N LYS A 889 8.07 35.16 9.73
CA LYS A 889 8.39 35.68 11.07
C LYS A 889 9.21 36.97 11.03
N ARG A 890 10.02 37.24 9.99
CA ARG A 890 10.74 38.52 9.83
C ARG A 890 9.86 39.64 9.27
N ASN A 891 8.92 39.35 8.37
CA ASN A 891 7.91 40.33 7.94
C ASN A 891 7.00 40.76 9.10
N ASN A 892 6.68 39.84 10.01
CA ASN A 892 5.91 40.11 11.23
C ASN A 892 6.73 40.69 12.39
N LYS A 893 8.07 40.78 12.27
CA LYS A 893 8.92 41.43 13.29
C LYS A 893 9.04 42.95 13.09
N SER A 894 8.44 43.51 12.03
CA SER A 894 8.37 44.97 11.84
C SER A 894 7.24 45.67 12.61
N SER A 895 6.34 44.91 13.28
CA SER A 895 5.17 45.50 13.94
C SER A 895 5.11 45.39 15.47
N TYR A 896 6.05 44.70 16.14
CA TYR A 896 6.10 44.64 17.60
C TYR A 896 7.53 44.53 18.13
N ASP A 897 8.26 45.65 18.16
CA ASP A 897 9.19 45.99 19.25
C ASP A 897 9.67 47.45 19.12
N LEU A 898 8.82 48.39 19.53
CA LEU A 898 9.25 49.71 19.98
C LEU A 898 9.32 49.65 21.51
N ASN A 899 10.38 49.07 22.07
CA ASN A 899 10.91 49.42 23.40
C ASN A 899 12.28 48.78 23.59
N GLY A 900 13.30 49.63 23.66
CA GLY A 900 14.69 49.22 23.59
C GLY A 900 15.22 48.48 24.83
N SER A 901 16.26 47.69 24.62
CA SER A 901 17.56 47.83 25.29
C SER A 901 18.53 46.73 24.82
N ASN A 902 19.80 47.15 24.65
CA ASN A 902 21.01 46.36 24.36
C ASN A 902 21.34 46.04 22.89
N PHE A 903 21.96 47.04 22.24
CA PHE A 903 22.91 46.84 21.15
C PHE A 903 24.15 46.08 21.66
N HIS A 904 24.36 44.86 21.17
CA HIS A 904 25.69 44.27 21.06
C HIS A 904 26.04 44.11 19.58
N ASN A 905 27.14 44.76 19.15
CA ASN A 905 27.78 44.59 17.85
C ASN A 905 28.14 43.10 17.63
N ASN A 906 27.35 42.36 16.88
CA ASN A 906 27.77 41.07 16.33
C ASN A 906 28.07 41.25 14.84
N LYS A 907 29.34 41.05 14.45
CA LYS A 907 29.76 40.97 13.04
C LYS A 907 29.01 39.83 12.36
N LYS A 908 28.59 40.03 11.11
CA LYS A 908 27.89 39.00 10.33
C LYS A 908 28.84 37.87 9.97
N THR A 909 28.32 36.65 10.07
CA THR A 909 29.09 35.41 9.92
C THR A 909 28.94 34.79 8.53
N ILE A 910 29.95 34.05 8.06
CA ILE A 910 29.98 33.37 6.76
C ILE A 910 30.18 31.87 6.96
N SER A 911 29.24 31.10 6.42
CA SER A 911 29.34 29.65 6.23
C SER A 911 29.85 29.35 4.82
N VAL A 912 30.88 28.52 4.69
CA VAL A 912 31.39 28.08 3.39
C VAL A 912 30.97 26.64 3.13
N ASN A 913 30.33 26.41 1.98
CA ASN A 913 29.78 25.12 1.60
C ASN A 913 30.67 24.44 0.55
N LEU A 914 31.05 23.19 0.84
CA LEU A 914 31.83 22.33 -0.04
C LEU A 914 31.16 20.97 -0.20
N ILE A 915 31.08 20.49 -1.44
CA ILE A 915 30.79 19.09 -1.75
C ILE A 915 32.06 18.47 -2.33
N ILE A 916 32.43 17.25 -1.93
CA ILE A 916 33.74 16.68 -2.27
C ILE A 916 33.67 15.16 -2.46
N LEU A 917 34.44 14.61 -3.41
CA LEU A 917 34.68 13.16 -3.54
C LEU A 917 36.02 12.91 -4.23
N ASN A 918 36.96 12.30 -3.52
CA ASN A 918 38.29 11.93 -4.02
C ASN A 918 39.07 13.12 -4.65
N GLU A 919 39.35 14.16 -3.86
CA GLU A 919 39.96 15.42 -4.29
C GLU A 919 41.26 15.73 -3.54
N ILE A 920 42.06 14.70 -3.22
CA ILE A 920 43.27 14.82 -2.41
C ILE A 920 44.29 15.82 -2.97
N ASP A 921 44.32 15.97 -4.29
CA ASP A 921 45.25 16.85 -5.00
C ASP A 921 44.96 18.35 -4.74
N PHE A 922 43.72 18.71 -4.37
CA PHE A 922 43.26 20.10 -4.25
C PHE A 922 42.99 20.54 -2.80
N ILE A 923 42.60 19.58 -1.95
CA ILE A 923 42.02 19.87 -0.64
C ILE A 923 42.97 20.62 0.30
N GLN A 924 44.28 20.35 0.26
CA GLN A 924 45.25 21.04 1.12
C GLN A 924 45.24 22.55 0.88
N ASN A 925 45.39 22.97 -0.37
CA ASN A 925 45.40 24.38 -0.76
C ASN A 925 44.05 25.04 -0.47
N TRP A 926 42.95 24.30 -0.69
CA TRP A 926 41.62 24.78 -0.39
C TRP A 926 41.42 25.07 1.11
N LEU A 927 41.90 24.17 1.99
CA LEU A 927 41.80 24.35 3.44
C LEU A 927 42.60 25.57 3.91
N GLU A 928 43.83 25.71 3.44
CA GLU A 928 44.70 26.85 3.75
C GLU A 928 44.10 28.19 3.30
N ASN A 929 43.43 28.20 2.15
CA ASN A 929 42.76 29.39 1.62
C ASN A 929 41.46 29.73 2.36
N THR A 930 40.69 28.73 2.78
CA THR A 930 39.29 28.91 3.20
C THR A 930 39.12 29.00 4.72
N VAL A 931 39.84 28.19 5.50
CA VAL A 931 39.70 28.08 6.96
C VAL A 931 39.99 29.40 7.71
N PRO A 932 41.00 30.20 7.32
CA PRO A 932 41.26 31.48 7.98
C PRO A 932 40.08 32.45 7.86
N PHE A 933 39.40 32.43 6.72
CA PHE A 933 38.32 33.35 6.40
C PHE A 933 36.96 32.91 6.93
N ALA A 934 36.60 31.64 6.77
CA ALA A 934 35.28 31.14 7.12
C ALA A 934 35.01 31.23 8.64
N ASP A 935 33.77 31.53 9.03
CA ASP A 935 33.35 31.35 10.43
C ASP A 935 32.94 29.89 10.67
N GLU A 936 32.35 29.29 9.65
CA GLU A 936 31.93 27.90 9.59
C GLU A 936 32.22 27.30 8.20
N ILE A 937 32.59 26.03 8.16
CA ILE A 937 32.74 25.26 6.92
C ILE A 937 31.88 24.01 7.03
N VAL A 938 31.00 23.83 6.06
CA VAL A 938 30.14 22.65 5.92
C VAL A 938 30.61 21.85 4.71
N ILE A 939 31.05 20.61 4.96
CA ILE A 939 31.56 19.70 3.93
C ILE A 939 30.62 18.51 3.83
N ILE A 940 30.12 18.23 2.62
CA ILE A 940 29.40 16.99 2.29
C ILE A 940 30.32 16.08 1.48
N ASP A 941 30.79 14.99 2.10
CA ASP A 941 31.69 14.02 1.48
C ASP A 941 30.92 12.94 0.73
N GLY A 942 31.30 12.66 -0.50
CA GLY A 942 30.71 11.62 -1.35
C GLY A 942 31.08 10.18 -0.97
N GLY A 943 31.82 9.97 0.11
CA GLY A 943 32.48 8.70 0.42
C GLY A 943 33.88 8.61 -0.19
N SER A 944 34.73 9.61 0.07
CA SER A 944 36.11 9.63 -0.44
C SER A 944 36.94 8.46 0.11
N THR A 945 37.84 7.94 -0.72
CA THR A 945 38.69 6.76 -0.43
C THR A 945 40.17 6.99 -0.75
N ASP A 946 40.53 8.17 -1.26
CA ASP A 946 41.88 8.52 -1.73
C ASP A 946 42.75 9.24 -0.68
N GLY A 947 42.28 9.35 0.55
CA GLY A 947 42.95 10.12 1.62
C GLY A 947 42.40 11.54 1.83
N THR A 948 41.40 11.98 1.04
CA THR A 948 40.86 13.35 1.12
C THR A 948 40.34 13.70 2.50
N ILE A 949 39.53 12.83 3.12
CA ILE A 949 38.94 13.10 4.43
C ILE A 949 39.97 13.03 5.53
N GLU A 950 40.91 12.09 5.45
CA GLU A 950 42.05 11.99 6.36
C GLU A 950 42.84 13.30 6.36
N LYS A 951 43.02 13.93 5.19
CA LYS A 951 43.70 15.22 5.06
C LYS A 951 42.93 16.37 5.73
N ILE A 952 41.60 16.40 5.59
CA ILE A 952 40.74 17.40 6.23
C ILE A 952 40.76 17.23 7.76
N VAL A 953 40.66 15.99 8.24
CA VAL A 953 40.71 15.65 9.67
C VAL A 953 42.09 15.97 10.26
N GLU A 954 43.16 15.69 9.53
CA GLU A 954 44.54 16.03 9.92
C GLU A 954 44.74 17.54 10.10
N PHE A 955 44.09 18.37 9.27
CA PHE A 955 44.12 19.84 9.40
C PHE A 955 43.53 20.35 10.72
N ASN A 956 42.66 19.55 11.37
CA ASN A 956 42.19 19.73 12.75
C ASN A 956 41.65 21.13 13.10
N SER A 957 40.72 21.64 12.28
CA SER A 957 40.04 22.90 12.55
C SER A 957 38.64 22.68 13.12
N LYS A 958 38.34 23.33 14.25
CA LYS A 958 36.99 23.29 14.87
C LYS A 958 35.90 23.98 14.04
N LYS A 959 36.28 24.72 13.00
CA LYS A 959 35.35 25.39 12.09
C LYS A 959 34.74 24.44 11.06
N ILE A 960 35.32 23.24 10.89
CA ILE A 960 34.93 22.29 9.85
C ILE A 960 33.94 21.28 10.41
N LYS A 961 32.80 21.14 9.75
CA LYS A 961 31.82 20.09 9.96
C LYS A 961 31.76 19.22 8.72
N ILE A 962 31.96 17.92 8.89
CA ILE A 962 31.94 16.95 7.80
C ILE A 962 30.71 16.07 7.96
N TYR A 963 29.92 15.99 6.90
CA TYR A 963 28.78 15.09 6.77
C TYR A 963 29.12 14.11 5.67
N ASN A 964 29.01 12.83 5.96
CA ASN A 964 29.21 11.81 4.94
C ASN A 964 27.93 11.70 4.11
N TRP A 965 28.07 11.39 2.83
CA TRP A 965 27.03 10.95 1.91
C TRP A 965 27.65 10.08 0.83
N LYS A 966 27.90 8.82 1.20
CA LYS A 966 28.49 7.82 0.31
C LYS A 966 27.61 7.58 -0.92
N GLN A 967 28.18 7.77 -2.11
CA GLN A 967 27.54 7.34 -3.35
C GLN A 967 27.72 5.82 -3.56
N GLU A 968 26.73 5.17 -4.18
CA GLU A 968 26.75 3.73 -4.45
C GLU A 968 27.68 3.34 -5.61
N SER A 969 27.84 4.22 -6.59
CA SER A 969 28.75 4.03 -7.72
C SER A 969 30.13 4.64 -7.44
N SER A 970 31.14 4.36 -8.27
CA SER A 970 32.46 5.01 -8.19
C SER A 970 32.58 6.26 -9.07
N TRP A 971 31.50 6.68 -9.75
CA TRP A 971 31.51 7.74 -10.76
C TRP A 971 30.52 8.85 -10.40
N TYR A 972 30.87 10.11 -10.72
CA TYR A 972 30.01 11.27 -10.47
C TYR A 972 28.74 11.29 -11.34
N SER A 973 28.62 10.46 -12.39
CA SER A 973 27.50 10.50 -13.34
C SER A 973 26.33 9.58 -13.00
N GLU A 974 26.52 8.61 -12.09
CA GLU A 974 25.51 7.62 -11.71
C GLU A 974 25.29 7.67 -10.19
N GLY A 975 24.13 8.16 -9.76
CA GLY A 975 23.76 8.28 -8.33
C GLY A 975 24.27 9.54 -7.60
N TRP A 976 24.98 10.46 -8.29
CA TRP A 976 25.40 11.74 -7.70
C TRP A 976 24.33 12.83 -7.85
N ASN A 977 23.41 12.90 -6.89
CA ASN A 977 22.46 14.00 -6.79
C ASN A 977 23.16 15.27 -6.23
N GLU A 978 23.64 16.15 -7.11
CA GLU A 978 24.43 17.34 -6.76
C GLU A 978 23.57 18.44 -6.11
N SER A 979 22.37 18.73 -6.65
CA SER A 979 21.45 19.70 -6.05
C SER A 979 21.09 19.31 -4.63
N ALA A 980 20.88 18.01 -4.37
CA ALA A 980 20.56 17.56 -3.04
C ALA A 980 21.72 17.78 -2.03
N ARG A 981 22.95 17.45 -2.42
CA ARG A 981 24.14 17.68 -1.59
C ARG A 981 24.41 19.17 -1.34
N ARG A 982 24.24 20.02 -2.36
CA ARG A 982 24.42 21.48 -2.20
C ARG A 982 23.35 22.08 -1.29
N ASN A 983 22.12 21.62 -1.39
CA ASN A 983 21.06 22.05 -0.49
C ASN A 983 21.31 21.55 0.94
N LEU A 984 21.74 20.30 1.15
CA LEU A 984 22.17 19.80 2.46
C LEU A 984 23.28 20.68 3.08
N ALA A 985 24.20 21.21 2.28
CA ALA A 985 25.23 22.13 2.78
C ALA A 985 24.63 23.49 3.22
N ILE A 986 23.69 24.07 2.45
CA ILE A 986 22.97 25.32 2.80
C ILE A 986 22.25 25.17 4.13
N ILE A 987 21.69 24.00 4.33
CA ILE A 987 20.89 23.57 5.47
C ILE A 987 21.70 23.48 6.75
N GLN A 988 22.87 22.87 6.69
CA GLN A 988 23.75 22.71 7.86
C GLN A 988 24.53 24.00 8.18
N SER A 989 24.45 25.02 7.31
CA SER A 989 25.04 26.33 7.54
C SER A 989 24.29 27.10 8.63
N THR A 990 25.03 27.69 9.55
CA THR A 990 24.51 28.49 10.68
C THR A 990 24.86 29.97 10.60
N GLY A 991 25.77 30.33 9.69
CA GLY A 991 26.19 31.71 9.47
C GLY A 991 25.15 32.57 8.73
N ASP A 992 25.24 33.89 8.91
CA ASP A 992 24.33 34.88 8.32
C ASP A 992 24.40 34.89 6.78
N TYR A 993 25.57 34.59 6.21
CA TYR A 993 25.81 34.49 4.78
C TYR A 993 26.35 33.11 4.41
N ILE A 994 26.01 32.67 3.20
CA ILE A 994 26.46 31.40 2.64
C ILE A 994 27.34 31.69 1.43
N LEU A 995 28.55 31.13 1.44
CA LEU A 995 29.49 31.15 0.32
C LEU A 995 29.61 29.74 -0.28
N LYS A 996 29.21 29.57 -1.54
CA LYS A 996 29.52 28.36 -2.34
C LYS A 996 30.95 28.48 -2.88
N LYS A 997 31.78 27.47 -2.65
CA LYS A 997 33.16 27.40 -3.16
C LYS A 997 33.55 25.95 -3.45
N ASP A 998 33.87 25.63 -4.70
CA ASP A 998 34.33 24.28 -5.09
C ASP A 998 35.81 24.06 -4.69
N VAL A 999 36.25 22.79 -4.66
CA VAL A 999 37.57 22.41 -4.11
C VAL A 999 38.76 22.93 -4.93
N ASP A 1000 38.54 23.10 -6.23
CA ASP A 1000 39.46 23.60 -7.25
C ASP A 1000 39.30 25.12 -7.49
N GLU A 1001 38.63 25.81 -6.56
CA GLU A 1001 38.46 27.26 -6.54
C GLU A 1001 39.25 27.89 -5.38
N PHE A 1002 39.81 29.09 -5.60
CA PHE A 1002 40.38 29.93 -4.53
C PHE A 1002 40.04 31.41 -4.74
N PHE A 1003 40.13 32.18 -3.65
CA PHE A 1003 40.04 33.64 -3.66
C PHE A 1003 41.34 34.24 -3.14
N LEU A 1004 41.65 35.47 -3.52
CA LEU A 1004 42.75 36.22 -2.92
C LEU A 1004 42.36 36.69 -1.52
N GLU A 1005 43.36 36.86 -0.64
CA GLU A 1005 43.14 37.33 0.73
C GLU A 1005 42.44 38.70 0.77
N GLU A 1006 42.78 39.60 -0.16
CA GLU A 1006 42.11 40.91 -0.31
C GLU A 1006 40.64 40.79 -0.73
N ASP A 1007 40.27 39.76 -1.50
CA ASP A 1007 38.91 39.54 -1.96
C ASP A 1007 38.02 39.06 -0.80
N TYR A 1008 38.56 38.25 0.10
CA TYR A 1008 37.91 37.89 1.34
C TYR A 1008 37.62 39.10 2.23
N MET A 1009 38.55 40.06 2.33
CA MET A 1009 38.31 41.30 3.07
C MET A 1009 37.20 42.13 2.44
N LYS A 1010 37.18 42.25 1.11
CA LYS A 1010 36.08 42.91 0.39
C LYS A 1010 34.74 42.22 0.64
N MET A 1011 34.70 40.88 0.64
CA MET A 1011 33.48 40.13 0.98
C MET A 1011 32.99 40.45 2.40
N ARG A 1012 33.89 40.55 3.39
CA ARG A 1012 33.50 40.95 4.76
C ARG A 1012 32.90 42.34 4.81
N GLU A 1013 33.43 43.29 4.05
CA GLU A 1013 32.85 44.63 3.96
C GLU A 1013 31.48 44.63 3.28
N LEU A 1014 31.31 43.81 2.23
CA LEU A 1014 30.05 43.70 1.48
C LEU A 1014 28.91 43.17 2.35
N ILE A 1015 29.14 42.12 3.11
CA ILE A 1015 28.08 41.51 3.93
C ILE A 1015 27.61 42.44 5.05
N GLU A 1016 28.46 43.33 5.56
CA GLU A 1016 28.07 44.31 6.58
C GLU A 1016 27.20 45.43 6.01
N GLN A 1017 27.27 45.70 4.71
CA GLN A 1017 26.56 46.82 4.07
C GLN A 1017 25.19 46.46 3.50
N ASP A 1018 24.96 45.21 3.09
CA ASP A 1018 23.78 44.85 2.29
C ASP A 1018 23.12 43.54 2.73
N ASP A 1019 21.96 43.65 3.38
CA ASP A 1019 21.30 42.52 4.04
C ASP A 1019 20.49 41.61 3.10
N ASP A 1020 20.14 42.06 1.88
CA ASP A 1020 19.19 41.34 1.02
C ASP A 1020 19.66 41.21 -0.45
N CYS A 1021 20.96 40.99 -0.66
CA CYS A 1021 21.57 40.85 -2.00
C CYS A 1021 22.18 39.46 -2.27
N ILE A 1022 22.20 39.10 -3.55
CA ILE A 1022 22.96 37.96 -4.10
C ILE A 1022 24.18 38.54 -4.82
N PHE A 1023 25.38 38.16 -4.37
CA PHE A 1023 26.63 38.63 -4.95
C PHE A 1023 27.17 37.59 -5.94
N CYS A 1024 27.37 38.05 -7.18
CA CYS A 1024 27.87 37.24 -8.26
C CYS A 1024 29.30 37.67 -8.62
N PHE A 1025 30.24 36.72 -8.62
CA PHE A 1025 31.64 36.96 -8.92
C PHE A 1025 32.03 36.32 -10.26
N PRO A 1026 32.82 37.00 -11.11
CA PRO A 1026 33.35 36.40 -12.33
C PRO A 1026 34.36 35.29 -12.00
N ARG A 1027 34.18 34.12 -12.61
CA ARG A 1027 35.10 32.98 -12.51
C ARG A 1027 36.14 33.00 -13.64
N LEU A 1028 37.41 32.93 -13.27
CA LEU A 1028 38.57 32.82 -14.14
C LEU A 1028 38.98 31.35 -14.26
N ASN A 1029 38.72 30.74 -15.41
CA ASN A 1029 39.06 29.36 -15.71
C ASN A 1029 40.47 29.25 -16.31
N PHE A 1030 41.45 28.82 -15.51
CA PHE A 1030 42.83 28.62 -15.99
C PHE A 1030 42.96 27.39 -16.86
N TRP A 1031 43.69 27.49 -17.98
CA TRP A 1031 43.77 26.44 -18.99
C TRP A 1031 45.21 26.07 -19.34
N GLY A 1032 45.59 24.81 -19.11
CA GLY A 1032 46.92 24.26 -19.40
C GLY A 1032 48.04 24.71 -18.46
N SER A 1033 47.96 25.92 -17.90
CA SER A 1033 48.79 26.43 -16.80
C SER A 1033 48.11 27.63 -16.12
N MET A 1034 48.68 28.11 -15.01
CA MET A 1034 48.20 29.30 -14.28
C MET A 1034 48.49 30.63 -15.00
N GLU A 1035 49.12 30.60 -16.17
CA GLU A 1035 49.42 31.80 -16.97
C GLU A 1035 48.31 32.16 -17.96
N TYR A 1036 47.37 31.25 -18.22
CA TYR A 1036 46.39 31.40 -19.29
C TYR A 1036 44.98 31.09 -18.82
N ILE A 1037 44.00 31.86 -19.29
CA ILE A 1037 42.57 31.68 -19.02
C ILE A 1037 41.81 31.44 -20.33
N ARG A 1038 40.75 30.63 -20.29
CA ARG A 1038 39.85 30.42 -21.44
C ARG A 1038 38.77 31.52 -21.50
N LYS A 1039 38.53 32.08 -22.69
CA LYS A 1039 37.57 33.17 -22.94
C LYS A 1039 36.30 32.66 -23.63
N ASN A 1040 35.15 33.29 -23.32
CA ASN A 1040 33.87 33.03 -24.00
C ASN A 1040 33.94 33.28 -25.51
N THR A 1041 33.28 32.41 -26.27
CA THR A 1041 32.94 32.65 -27.68
C THR A 1041 31.41 32.70 -27.83
N GLU A 1042 30.90 33.21 -28.96
CA GLU A 1042 29.45 33.16 -29.23
C GLU A 1042 28.89 31.72 -29.25
N ALA A 1043 29.72 30.74 -29.61
CA ALA A 1043 29.35 29.33 -29.63
C ALA A 1043 29.47 28.65 -28.25
N ASP A 1044 30.23 29.25 -27.32
CA ASP A 1044 30.51 28.69 -25.99
C ASP A 1044 30.62 29.80 -24.93
N PRO A 1045 29.48 30.29 -24.42
CA PRO A 1045 29.42 31.47 -23.56
C PRO A 1045 29.73 31.20 -22.07
N HIS A 1046 30.21 30.01 -21.68
CA HIS A 1046 30.21 29.55 -20.27
C HIS A 1046 31.57 29.57 -19.52
N TRP A 1047 32.59 30.24 -20.05
CA TRP A 1047 33.98 30.19 -19.57
C TRP A 1047 34.49 31.48 -18.91
N TYR A 1048 34.43 32.63 -19.56
CA TYR A 1048 34.83 33.91 -18.96
C TYR A 1048 34.23 35.14 -19.67
N PRO A 1049 33.63 36.11 -18.93
CA PRO A 1049 33.31 36.03 -17.50
C PRO A 1049 32.08 35.15 -17.27
N ASP A 1050 32.26 34.07 -16.51
CA ASP A 1050 31.18 33.24 -16.01
C ASP A 1050 30.81 33.75 -14.62
N TYR A 1051 29.68 34.45 -14.52
CA TYR A 1051 29.20 34.99 -13.25
C TYR A 1051 28.35 33.96 -12.53
N GLN A 1052 28.81 33.54 -11.36
CA GLN A 1052 28.07 32.61 -10.50
C GLN A 1052 27.59 33.33 -9.25
N GLY A 1053 26.35 33.06 -8.83
CA GLY A 1053 25.80 33.53 -7.56
C GLY A 1053 26.40 32.74 -6.41
N ASN A 1054 27.48 33.26 -5.82
CA ASN A 1054 28.30 32.47 -4.89
C ASN A 1054 28.16 32.91 -3.44
N LEU A 1055 27.82 34.18 -3.17
CA LEU A 1055 27.66 34.70 -1.81
C LEU A 1055 26.29 35.35 -1.66
N TRP A 1056 25.49 34.89 -0.69
CA TRP A 1056 24.16 35.47 -0.45
C TRP A 1056 23.80 35.43 1.03
N ASN A 1057 22.88 36.31 1.43
CA ASN A 1057 22.32 36.28 2.77
C ASN A 1057 21.41 35.05 2.92
N ALA A 1058 21.63 34.24 3.95
CA ALA A 1058 20.91 32.98 4.17
C ALA A 1058 19.38 33.18 4.26
N ARG A 1059 18.92 34.39 4.63
CA ARG A 1059 17.50 34.76 4.78
C ARG A 1059 16.74 34.86 3.44
N ILE A 1060 17.46 35.04 2.33
CA ILE A 1060 16.87 35.16 0.98
C ILE A 1060 16.17 33.85 0.59
N GLY A 1061 16.69 32.73 1.09
CA GLY A 1061 16.06 31.45 0.88
C GLY A 1061 16.24 30.90 -0.52
N LEU A 1062 17.49 30.81 -0.94
CA LEU A 1062 17.86 30.24 -2.23
C LEU A 1062 18.09 28.74 -2.09
N LYS A 1063 17.79 28.00 -3.15
CA LYS A 1063 17.99 26.56 -3.26
C LYS A 1063 18.53 26.20 -4.63
N TYR A 1064 19.24 25.09 -4.74
CA TYR A 1064 19.65 24.50 -6.01
C TYR A 1064 18.59 23.54 -6.53
N SER A 1065 18.35 23.52 -7.85
CA SER A 1065 17.45 22.57 -8.50
C SER A 1065 18.08 21.88 -9.71
N ASN A 1066 17.36 20.90 -10.25
CA ASN A 1066 17.78 19.88 -11.21
C ASN A 1066 18.73 18.83 -10.59
N GLN A 1067 18.35 17.55 -10.69
CA GLN A 1067 19.07 16.39 -10.11
C GLN A 1067 20.44 16.12 -10.76
N SER A 1068 20.76 16.75 -11.89
CA SER A 1068 21.98 16.51 -12.65
C SER A 1068 23.23 17.17 -12.03
N LEU A 1069 24.40 16.66 -12.42
CA LEU A 1069 25.68 17.38 -12.33
C LEU A 1069 25.53 18.79 -12.92
N HIS A 1070 26.03 19.82 -12.21
CA HIS A 1070 25.84 21.26 -12.50
C HIS A 1070 24.42 21.79 -12.25
N CYS A 1071 23.91 21.55 -11.04
CA CYS A 1071 22.65 22.13 -10.57
C CYS A 1071 22.65 23.68 -10.58
N VAL A 1072 21.48 24.27 -10.77
CA VAL A 1072 21.31 25.74 -10.91
C VAL A 1072 20.67 26.28 -9.63
N LEU A 1073 21.13 27.44 -9.15
CA LEU A 1073 20.50 28.14 -8.04
C LEU A 1073 19.17 28.73 -8.52
N GLU A 1074 18.05 28.31 -7.93
CA GLU A 1074 16.72 28.80 -8.27
C GLU A 1074 16.55 30.27 -7.88
N LEU A 1075 16.37 31.10 -8.89
CA LEU A 1075 16.06 32.51 -8.76
C LEU A 1075 14.64 32.73 -9.26
N ASP A 1076 13.73 33.06 -8.34
CA ASP A 1076 12.37 33.49 -8.67
C ASP A 1076 12.40 34.89 -9.32
N GLU A 1077 11.45 35.21 -10.22
CA GLU A 1077 11.47 36.46 -11.01
C GLU A 1077 11.48 37.72 -10.13
N GLU A 1078 10.81 37.70 -8.97
CA GLU A 1078 10.85 38.80 -8.00
C GLU A 1078 12.21 38.93 -7.29
N LYS A 1079 12.90 37.81 -7.03
CA LYS A 1079 14.20 37.75 -6.32
C LYS A 1079 15.37 38.18 -7.21
N TYR A 1080 15.20 38.19 -8.53
CA TYR A 1080 16.22 38.61 -9.50
C TYR A 1080 16.66 40.07 -9.33
N THR A 1081 15.78 40.92 -8.79
CA THR A 1081 15.95 42.37 -8.71
C THR A 1081 17.10 42.86 -7.80
N ASN A 1082 17.59 42.02 -6.88
CA ASN A 1082 18.69 42.35 -5.93
C ASN A 1082 20.01 41.59 -6.20
N THR A 1083 20.25 41.14 -7.44
CA THR A 1083 21.51 40.50 -7.81
C THR A 1083 22.58 41.53 -8.17
N LYS A 1084 23.76 41.45 -7.55
CA LYS A 1084 24.90 42.35 -7.80
C LYS A 1084 26.07 41.60 -8.44
N LEU A 1085 26.38 41.96 -9.69
CA LEU A 1085 27.57 41.49 -10.40
C LEU A 1085 28.77 42.34 -9.99
N LEU A 1086 29.76 41.73 -9.33
CA LEU A 1086 30.92 42.42 -8.79
C LEU A 1086 32.20 41.98 -9.49
N ASN A 1087 32.77 42.88 -10.30
CA ASN A 1087 33.97 42.62 -11.11
C ASN A 1087 35.30 42.80 -10.37
N ASN A 1088 35.26 43.20 -9.11
CA ASN A 1088 36.45 43.51 -8.30
C ASN A 1088 36.81 42.38 -7.31
N ILE A 1089 36.08 41.27 -7.35
CA ILE A 1089 36.32 40.02 -6.61
C ILE A 1089 36.27 38.89 -7.64
N HIS A 1090 37.27 38.01 -7.67
CA HIS A 1090 37.36 36.96 -8.69
C HIS A 1090 37.43 35.57 -8.07
N ILE A 1091 36.77 34.61 -8.73
CA ILE A 1091 36.96 33.19 -8.43
C ILE A 1091 38.03 32.65 -9.33
N PHE A 1092 39.10 32.13 -8.74
CA PHE A 1092 40.18 31.51 -9.48
C PHE A 1092 39.96 30.00 -9.52
N HIS A 1093 39.60 29.48 -10.71
CA HIS A 1093 39.30 28.06 -10.91
C HIS A 1093 40.41 27.41 -11.74
N TYR A 1094 41.14 26.48 -11.13
CA TYR A 1094 42.42 25.98 -11.65
C TYR A 1094 42.42 24.49 -12.03
N HIS A 1095 41.25 23.85 -12.06
CA HIS A 1095 41.06 22.45 -12.47
C HIS A 1095 41.77 22.10 -13.79
N TRP A 1096 41.63 22.95 -14.82
CA TRP A 1096 42.20 22.70 -16.15
C TRP A 1096 43.69 23.11 -16.30
N SER A 1097 44.32 23.61 -15.23
CA SER A 1097 45.70 24.11 -15.26
C SER A 1097 46.77 23.05 -14.93
N LEU A 1098 46.38 21.88 -14.39
CA LEU A 1098 47.32 20.87 -13.85
C LEU A 1098 47.85 19.85 -14.88
N GLY A 1099 47.54 20.00 -16.17
CA GLY A 1099 48.28 19.45 -17.32
C GLY A 1099 48.45 17.92 -17.49
N LYS A 1100 48.20 17.07 -16.48
CA LYS A 1100 48.47 15.62 -16.53
C LYS A 1100 47.37 14.71 -15.99
N LYS A 1101 46.33 15.26 -15.35
CA LYS A 1101 45.21 14.50 -14.81
C LYS A 1101 43.90 15.18 -15.24
N ILE A 1102 43.49 14.98 -16.49
CA ILE A 1102 42.08 15.20 -16.86
C ILE A 1102 41.30 14.12 -16.09
N LYS A 1103 40.32 14.51 -15.25
CA LYS A 1103 39.53 13.50 -14.52
C LYS A 1103 38.81 12.66 -15.58
N ILE A 1104 38.72 11.33 -15.40
CA ILE A 1104 37.90 10.48 -16.29
C ILE A 1104 36.45 11.00 -16.36
N ASN A 1105 35.99 11.65 -15.29
CA ASN A 1105 34.69 12.30 -15.26
C ASN A 1105 34.59 13.50 -16.23
N ASP A 1106 35.66 14.13 -16.71
CA ASP A 1106 35.58 15.37 -17.53
C ASP A 1106 35.08 15.20 -18.97
N LEU A 1107 34.68 13.98 -19.38
CA LEU A 1107 33.93 13.72 -20.63
C LEU A 1107 32.47 14.24 -20.58
N ARG A 1108 32.06 14.84 -19.45
CA ARG A 1108 30.72 15.27 -19.02
C ARG A 1108 29.94 16.24 -19.92
N ARG A 1109 30.58 16.99 -20.83
CA ARG A 1109 29.90 17.99 -21.71
C ARG A 1109 29.93 17.69 -23.21
N GLY A 1110 30.62 16.63 -23.62
CA GLY A 1110 30.89 16.39 -25.05
C GLY A 1110 31.91 17.38 -25.66
N ASP A 1111 32.47 18.29 -24.86
CA ASP A 1111 33.43 19.32 -25.29
C ASP A 1111 34.78 18.73 -25.76
N LEU A 1112 35.06 17.46 -25.43
CA LEU A 1112 36.17 16.69 -25.96
C LEU A 1112 35.61 15.49 -26.72
N VAL A 1113 35.64 15.55 -28.05
CA VAL A 1113 35.51 14.37 -28.90
C VAL A 1113 36.70 13.47 -28.57
N ALA A 1114 36.47 12.46 -27.73
CA ALA A 1114 37.45 11.43 -27.43
C ALA A 1114 37.79 10.70 -28.74
N THR A 1115 38.89 11.09 -29.39
CA THR A 1115 39.51 10.24 -30.39
C THR A 1115 39.95 8.96 -29.70
N GLU A 1116 39.67 7.82 -30.33
CA GLU A 1116 39.66 6.43 -29.81
C GLU A 1116 40.98 5.91 -29.19
N ASP A 1117 41.95 6.76 -28.85
CA ASP A 1117 43.31 6.36 -28.52
C ASP A 1117 43.82 7.02 -27.21
N MET A 1118 43.14 6.77 -26.09
CA MET A 1118 43.57 7.22 -24.74
C MET A 1118 44.93 6.66 -24.28
N ASN A 1119 45.52 5.71 -25.03
CA ASN A 1119 46.82 5.11 -24.71
C ASN A 1119 48.03 5.88 -25.28
N LYS A 1120 47.84 7.06 -25.88
CA LYS A 1120 48.93 7.85 -26.53
C LYS A 1120 49.18 9.24 -25.93
N LEU A 1121 48.88 9.48 -24.65
CA LEU A 1121 49.31 10.74 -24.01
C LEU A 1121 50.79 10.67 -23.58
N PRO A 1122 51.62 11.69 -23.91
CA PRO A 1122 53.06 11.62 -23.75
C PRO A 1122 53.50 11.86 -22.30
N LYS A 1123 54.60 11.20 -21.91
CA LYS A 1123 55.17 11.27 -20.56
C LYS A 1123 55.85 12.62 -20.26
N GLU A 1124 55.99 12.84 -18.97
CA GLU A 1124 56.19 14.08 -18.20
C GLU A 1124 57.22 15.15 -18.62
N SER A 1125 58.00 14.99 -19.69
CA SER A 1125 59.19 15.83 -19.92
C SER A 1125 59.10 16.91 -21.02
N ASP A 1126 57.98 17.08 -21.71
CA ASP A 1126 57.91 18.00 -22.86
C ASP A 1126 57.03 19.24 -22.61
N ASN A 1127 57.54 20.21 -21.83
CA ASN A 1127 56.94 21.56 -21.73
C ASN A 1127 56.79 22.27 -23.10
N LYS A 1128 57.53 21.84 -24.13
CA LYS A 1128 57.41 22.36 -25.51
C LYS A 1128 56.19 21.84 -26.27
N LEU A 1129 55.53 20.78 -25.80
CA LEU A 1129 54.34 20.24 -26.47
C LEU A 1129 53.07 21.02 -26.11
N VAL A 1130 53.01 21.61 -24.91
CA VAL A 1130 51.88 22.42 -24.43
C VAL A 1130 51.71 23.67 -25.31
N GLU A 1131 52.79 24.40 -25.60
CA GLU A 1131 52.75 25.54 -26.53
C GLU A 1131 52.30 25.13 -27.95
N LYS A 1132 52.67 23.92 -28.40
CA LYS A 1132 52.30 23.42 -29.74
C LYS A 1132 50.84 22.97 -29.83
N ASN A 1133 50.27 22.47 -28.73
CA ASN A 1133 48.86 22.06 -28.65
C ASN A 1133 47.92 23.26 -28.49
N ILE A 1134 48.35 24.34 -27.81
CA ILE A 1134 47.60 25.61 -27.75
C ILE A 1134 47.38 26.18 -29.15
N ILE A 1135 48.37 26.09 -30.04
CA ILE A 1135 48.26 26.57 -31.43
C ILE A 1135 47.30 25.71 -32.28
N ASN A 1136 47.17 24.41 -31.99
CA ASN A 1136 46.25 23.53 -32.71
C ASN A 1136 44.79 23.66 -32.24
N TRP A 1137 44.54 23.99 -30.97
CA TRP A 1137 43.19 24.25 -30.45
C TRP A 1137 42.55 25.53 -31.01
N GLY A 1138 43.37 26.47 -31.51
CA GLY A 1138 42.88 27.63 -32.27
C GLY A 1138 42.14 27.28 -33.56
N LYS A 1139 42.25 26.04 -34.08
CA LYS A 1139 41.45 25.58 -35.23
C LYS A 1139 40.07 25.04 -34.86
N GLU A 1140 39.81 24.80 -33.57
CA GLU A 1140 38.54 24.22 -33.06
C GLU A 1140 37.65 25.25 -32.32
N GLY A 1141 38.02 26.54 -32.33
CA GLY A 1141 37.17 27.61 -31.79
C GLY A 1141 37.38 27.95 -30.30
N ILE A 1142 38.48 27.51 -29.68
CA ILE A 1142 38.82 27.85 -28.28
C ILE A 1142 39.73 29.10 -28.24
N ILE A 1143 39.30 30.15 -27.54
CA ILE A 1143 40.10 31.38 -27.33
C ILE A 1143 40.74 31.33 -25.94
N ILE A 1144 42.06 31.53 -25.87
CA ILE A 1144 42.85 31.55 -24.63
C ILE A 1144 43.54 32.90 -24.51
N ALA A 1145 43.45 33.55 -23.34
CA ALA A 1145 44.08 34.84 -23.05
C ALA A 1145 45.11 34.68 -21.93
N LYS A 1146 46.20 35.46 -21.98
CA LYS A 1146 47.20 35.48 -20.91
C LYS A 1146 46.67 36.24 -19.69
N TYR A 1147 46.85 35.68 -18.50
CA TYR A 1147 46.47 36.31 -17.23
C TYR A 1147 47.58 37.24 -16.73
N GLU A 1148 47.32 38.55 -16.65
CA GLU A 1148 48.26 39.57 -16.15
C GLU A 1148 47.74 40.27 -14.87
N GLY A 1149 47.55 39.50 -13.80
CA GLY A 1149 47.30 40.07 -12.46
C GLY A 1149 46.03 40.93 -12.34
N SER A 1150 46.01 41.83 -11.35
CA SER A 1150 44.82 42.41 -10.67
C SER A 1150 43.76 43.12 -11.54
N HIS A 1151 43.98 43.27 -12.85
CA HIS A 1151 42.94 43.54 -13.83
C HIS A 1151 43.18 42.67 -15.08
N PRO A 1152 42.21 41.85 -15.51
CA PRO A 1152 42.37 41.01 -16.69
C PRO A 1152 42.54 41.89 -17.94
N LYS A 1153 43.77 41.96 -18.46
CA LYS A 1153 44.05 42.52 -19.79
C LYS A 1153 44.06 41.40 -20.81
N ILE A 1154 43.03 41.38 -21.65
CA ILE A 1154 42.96 40.47 -22.79
C ILE A 1154 43.99 40.95 -23.82
N ILE A 1155 45.02 40.14 -24.04
CA ILE A 1155 45.88 40.27 -25.22
C ILE A 1155 45.39 39.18 -26.18
N GLU A 1156 44.86 39.61 -27.33
CA GLU A 1156 44.33 38.74 -28.41
C GLU A 1156 45.39 37.82 -29.02
#